data_AF-C5M5D9-F1
#
_entry.id   AF-C5M5D9-F1
#
_cell.length_a   1.000
_cell.length_b   1.000
_cell.length_c   1.000
_cell.angle_alpha   90.00
_cell.angle_beta   90.00
_cell.angle_gamma   90.00
#
_symmetry.space_group_name_H-M   'P 1'
#
loop_
_entity.id
_entity.type
_entity.pdbx_description
1 polymer ?
#
loop_
_entity_poly.entity_id
_entity_poly.type
_entity_poly.pdbx_seq_one_letter_code
_entity_poly.pdbx_strand_id
1 'polypeptide(L)'
;MLRHTRNKCLSIIPRRYLFVPSNSFTDSKKKNVIRAKPRVKSTPKIMEDEAHQKKPQIDKSLIAKAKKDLRELRSLAKDVSEYIEPKDIDSLTTTKKISTELPPIDIDEATEDIFQEISDSKGKMKKHPKALPPSLSFPEKINQRLGLVSDLLVSRESTSNLPEKTRNDKWNILLTQLNAAGGFKELSEVDIRSFVNKIPLRSLRNLIPFIENMYHEAGVSVHYNTYYSFIRALSLGASISDTQIQVIEGYFNEIEKQTELKMDHYETKIAVYVKNKNKKKIEEVLGVMKAKNLPLSKSIYKSILSSYVYYTKDHRRAIEVFDSMKFLSESTKPDAKVYAQIIISCMMNDDIDKGLDLLQEMRDNNVKPNQSILSALAKGCARSRQHKFQAWNHLFQIYEYGWTPTLQTFEHMLYISAKDGDVELTRALFYKMLETNSVTPSAFISLMLAYANYQSPTSRTEPFLVSLTENGRLFKQNIMANVDFSKPIHGFPFLPTSRIPDGKFILAESSAIWAYTIMHNPSFVNNPHVAAPYLNIAYELGEFNDFKDRLNESTYLNDEGIPKVREIEIIEPNEETESPDSELQVVEPNENDTGLVKSPILNKLSGHLKDNRHKAPRDSMIYQIALDAAGKFKKFDFAQEIIKERGQFRKSNMFKKLSSKEQTKQDFQFAEKLVYCYVKMNLIEDAYSVVLSSVDRFPWGWKQLVPLNTAAINLGSSELAAAVRKIAQSNQVKHHGKIKSNDYKKYVMKRGY
;
A
#
# COMPACT_ATOMS: atom_id res chain seq x y z
N MET A 1 32.43 39.43 -58.04
CA MET A 1 31.69 40.36 -57.15
C MET A 1 30.59 39.68 -56.32
N LEU A 2 30.59 38.35 -56.13
CA LEU A 2 29.55 37.68 -55.35
C LEU A 2 29.92 37.65 -53.85
N ARG A 3 29.86 38.82 -53.20
CA ARG A 3 29.78 38.96 -51.74
C ARG A 3 28.55 39.79 -51.40
N HIS A 4 27.79 39.31 -50.42
CA HIS A 4 26.67 39.96 -49.71
C HIS A 4 25.24 39.57 -50.11
N THR A 5 24.88 38.33 -49.79
CA THR A 5 23.57 38.03 -49.19
C THR A 5 23.79 37.19 -47.92
N ARG A 6 24.44 37.79 -46.90
CA ARG A 6 24.35 37.30 -45.51
C ARG A 6 22.99 37.73 -44.95
N ASN A 7 21.93 37.10 -45.43
CA ASN A 7 20.67 37.14 -44.69
C ASN A 7 20.83 36.25 -43.46
N LYS A 8 20.64 36.89 -42.30
CA LYS A 8 20.59 36.30 -40.98
C LYS A 8 19.49 35.22 -40.94
N CYS A 9 19.79 34.01 -41.40
CA CYS A 9 19.11 32.83 -40.88
C CYS A 9 19.56 32.70 -39.42
N LEU A 10 18.82 33.33 -38.52
CA LEU A 10 18.75 32.91 -37.13
C LEU A 10 18.37 31.42 -37.18
N SER A 11 19.38 30.58 -37.10
CA SER A 11 19.19 29.15 -36.96
C SER A 11 18.46 28.97 -35.64
N ILE A 12 17.17 28.66 -35.74
CA ILE A 12 16.42 28.06 -34.64
C ILE A 12 17.07 26.69 -34.46
N ILE A 13 18.18 26.65 -33.73
CA ILE A 13 18.74 25.42 -33.20
C ILE A 13 17.75 25.04 -32.10
N PRO A 14 16.88 24.04 -32.27
CA PRO A 14 16.00 23.63 -31.19
C PRO A 14 16.90 23.31 -30.00
N ARG A 15 16.60 23.90 -28.83
CA ARG A 15 17.37 23.67 -27.60
C ARG A 15 17.36 22.17 -27.31
N ARG A 16 18.44 21.46 -27.68
CA ARG A 16 18.60 20.02 -27.42
C ARG A 16 19.01 19.83 -25.97
N TYR A 17 18.21 19.08 -25.20
CA TYR A 17 18.52 18.76 -23.81
C TYR A 17 19.30 17.44 -23.74
N LEU A 18 20.50 17.48 -23.18
CA LEU A 18 21.31 16.27 -22.94
C LEU A 18 20.84 15.55 -21.68
N PHE A 19 20.83 14.22 -21.71
CA PHE A 19 20.66 13.41 -20.51
C PHE A 19 21.91 13.54 -19.62
N VAL A 20 21.73 14.01 -18.39
CA VAL A 20 22.81 14.23 -17.42
C VAL A 20 22.54 13.42 -16.16
N PRO A 21 23.34 12.41 -15.77
CA PRO A 21 23.07 11.58 -14.59
C PRO A 21 23.27 12.32 -13.23
N SER A 22 22.53 11.95 -12.18
CA SER A 22 22.38 12.66 -10.88
C SER A 22 23.67 13.16 -10.20
N ASN A 23 24.72 12.35 -10.10
CA ASN A 23 25.99 12.72 -9.45
C ASN A 23 26.93 13.57 -10.33
N SER A 24 26.50 14.15 -11.45
CA SER A 24 27.37 15.03 -12.26
C SER A 24 27.58 16.40 -11.60
N PHE A 25 26.63 16.81 -10.76
CA PHE A 25 26.76 18.00 -9.92
C PHE A 25 27.73 17.82 -8.74
N THR A 26 28.07 16.58 -8.40
CA THR A 26 28.98 16.27 -7.28
C THR A 26 30.42 16.01 -7.71
N ASP A 27 30.75 16.10 -9.01
CA ASP A 27 32.15 16.16 -9.45
C ASP A 27 32.73 17.55 -9.15
N SER A 28 32.95 17.79 -7.85
CA SER A 28 33.70 18.91 -7.28
C SER A 28 35.20 18.76 -7.58
N LYS A 29 35.55 18.71 -8.87
CA LYS A 29 36.90 18.97 -9.38
C LYS A 29 36.92 20.19 -10.30
N LYS A 30 36.16 21.23 -9.97
CA LYS A 30 36.49 22.61 -10.33
C LYS A 30 36.96 23.34 -9.09
N LYS A 31 38.29 23.38 -8.97
CA LYS A 31 39.04 24.16 -7.98
C LYS A 31 38.59 25.63 -8.00
N ASN A 32 38.36 26.15 -6.80
CA ASN A 32 38.69 27.49 -6.33
C ASN A 32 38.35 28.68 -7.23
N VAL A 33 37.23 29.35 -6.93
CA VAL A 33 37.26 30.76 -6.52
C VAL A 33 36.30 30.92 -5.34
N ILE A 34 36.82 30.80 -4.12
CA ILE A 34 36.13 31.25 -2.91
C ILE A 34 36.21 32.78 -2.96
N ARG A 35 35.15 33.44 -3.45
CA ARG A 35 34.95 34.86 -3.18
C ARG A 35 34.08 34.96 -1.93
N ALA A 36 34.68 35.49 -0.86
CA ALA A 36 34.10 35.60 0.46
C ALA A 36 32.74 36.31 0.44
N LYS A 37 31.75 35.69 1.08
CA LYS A 37 30.45 36.32 1.40
C LYS A 37 30.65 37.29 2.58
N PRO A 38 30.03 38.48 2.57
CA PRO A 38 29.97 39.32 3.76
C PRO A 38 29.08 38.66 4.81
N ARG A 39 29.61 38.57 6.03
CA ARG A 39 28.86 38.25 7.26
C ARG A 39 27.87 39.38 7.52
N VAL A 40 26.57 39.12 7.44
CA VAL A 40 25.57 39.88 8.18
C VAL A 40 25.00 38.95 9.25
N LYS A 41 25.21 39.37 10.50
CA LYS A 41 24.81 38.69 11.71
C LYS A 41 23.28 38.64 11.79
N SER A 42 22.80 37.48 12.18
CA SER A 42 21.51 37.25 12.79
C SER A 42 21.32 38.08 14.06
N THR A 43 20.15 38.70 14.21
CA THR A 43 19.47 38.84 15.52
C THR A 43 17.95 38.84 15.31
N PRO A 44 17.18 38.34 16.29
CA PRO A 44 15.79 37.94 16.12
C PRO A 44 14.81 39.05 16.53
N LYS A 45 13.61 39.03 15.95
CA LYS A 45 12.43 39.65 16.56
C LYS A 45 11.27 38.66 16.56
N ILE A 46 10.95 38.25 17.78
CA ILE A 46 9.64 37.82 18.25
C ILE A 46 8.68 39.01 18.05
N MET A 47 7.48 38.75 17.55
CA MET A 47 6.22 39.21 18.15
C MET A 47 5.03 38.55 17.45
N GLU A 48 4.11 38.14 18.31
CA GLU A 48 2.79 37.60 18.07
C GLU A 48 1.94 38.60 17.27
N ASP A 49 1.02 38.11 16.45
CA ASP A 49 -0.40 38.39 16.70
C ASP A 49 -1.33 37.54 15.83
N GLU A 50 -2.44 37.24 16.46
CA GLU A 50 -3.51 36.32 16.11
C GLU A 50 -4.34 36.81 14.91
N ALA A 51 -4.75 35.88 14.05
CA ALA A 51 -5.91 36.08 13.18
C ALA A 51 -6.76 34.82 13.16
N HIS A 52 -7.87 34.88 13.90
CA HIS A 52 -8.91 33.88 14.03
C HIS A 52 -9.43 33.36 12.68
N GLN A 53 -9.10 32.13 12.31
CA GLN A 53 -9.82 31.38 11.27
C GLN A 53 -11.04 30.69 11.90
N LYS A 54 -12.23 31.24 11.61
CA LYS A 54 -13.54 30.70 11.98
C LYS A 54 -13.69 29.26 11.44
N LYS A 55 -13.91 28.30 12.35
CA LYS A 55 -14.32 26.93 12.02
C LYS A 55 -15.71 26.95 11.34
N PRO A 56 -15.93 26.13 10.30
CA PRO A 56 -17.16 26.15 9.51
C PRO A 56 -18.35 25.67 10.34
N GLN A 57 -19.42 26.48 10.38
CA GLN A 57 -20.70 26.10 10.96
C GLN A 57 -21.32 25.00 10.09
N ILE A 58 -21.32 23.77 10.59
CA ILE A 58 -22.06 22.65 10.02
C ILE A 58 -23.55 22.93 10.28
N ASP A 59 -24.32 23.05 9.21
CA ASP A 59 -25.74 23.37 9.23
C ASP A 59 -26.51 22.32 10.07
N LYS A 60 -27.05 22.76 11.22
CA LYS A 60 -27.76 21.91 12.19
C LYS A 60 -28.97 21.21 11.57
N SER A 61 -29.51 21.75 10.47
CA SER A 61 -30.64 21.16 9.72
C SER A 61 -30.29 19.81 9.11
N LEU A 62 -29.08 19.65 8.55
CA LEU A 62 -28.60 18.40 7.93
C LEU A 62 -28.41 17.29 8.98
N ILE A 63 -27.86 17.63 10.15
CA ILE A 63 -27.67 16.67 11.26
C ILE A 63 -29.03 16.21 11.82
N ALA A 64 -30.01 17.12 11.92
CA ALA A 64 -31.36 16.78 12.38
C ALA A 64 -32.07 15.85 11.39
N LYS A 65 -31.92 16.10 10.07
CA LYS A 65 -32.48 15.24 9.02
C LYS A 65 -31.87 13.84 9.04
N ALA A 66 -30.55 13.73 9.08
CA ALA A 66 -29.86 12.43 9.17
C ALA A 66 -30.27 11.61 10.42
N LYS A 67 -30.50 12.27 11.56
CA LYS A 67 -31.00 11.61 12.78
C LYS A 67 -32.45 11.15 12.66
N LYS A 68 -33.28 11.88 11.92
CA LYS A 68 -34.68 11.50 11.64
C LYS A 68 -34.72 10.28 10.73
N ASP A 69 -33.96 10.31 9.63
CA ASP A 69 -33.87 9.21 8.66
C ASP A 69 -33.35 7.91 9.33
N LEU A 70 -32.38 8.02 10.25
CA LEU A 70 -31.89 6.88 11.02
C LEU A 70 -32.94 6.28 11.97
N ARG A 71 -33.86 7.09 12.50
CA ARG A 71 -34.96 6.61 13.37
C ARG A 71 -36.02 5.90 12.55
N GLU A 72 -36.38 6.44 11.39
CA GLU A 72 -37.34 5.82 10.46
C GLU A 72 -36.81 4.49 9.92
N LEU A 73 -35.52 4.40 9.57
CA LEU A 73 -34.91 3.14 9.12
C LEU A 73 -34.91 2.07 10.24
N ARG A 74 -34.70 2.49 11.49
CA ARG A 74 -34.76 1.58 12.65
C ARG A 74 -36.18 1.10 12.96
N SER A 75 -37.20 1.95 12.82
CA SER A 75 -38.58 1.50 13.01
C SER A 75 -38.98 0.54 11.89
N LEU A 76 -38.65 0.85 10.63
CA LEU A 76 -38.92 -0.04 9.50
C LEU A 76 -38.22 -1.40 9.66
N ALA A 77 -36.96 -1.42 10.09
CA ALA A 77 -36.25 -2.67 10.35
C ALA A 77 -36.91 -3.50 11.46
N LYS A 78 -37.46 -2.84 12.49
CA LYS A 78 -38.18 -3.51 13.57
C LYS A 78 -39.52 -4.09 13.07
N ASP A 79 -40.28 -3.31 12.30
CA ASP A 79 -41.56 -3.74 11.73
C ASP A 79 -41.34 -4.94 10.78
N VAL A 80 -40.32 -4.89 9.92
CA VAL A 80 -39.96 -6.00 9.03
C VAL A 80 -39.54 -7.24 9.83
N SER A 81 -38.82 -7.08 10.94
CA SER A 81 -38.45 -8.22 11.79
C SER A 81 -39.66 -8.92 12.42
N GLU A 82 -40.70 -8.16 12.76
CA GLU A 82 -41.93 -8.68 13.37
C GLU A 82 -42.78 -9.48 12.37
N TYR A 83 -42.72 -9.15 11.07
CA TYR A 83 -43.36 -9.92 10.00
C TYR A 83 -42.61 -11.20 9.61
N ILE A 84 -41.30 -11.28 9.87
CA ILE A 84 -40.47 -12.41 9.48
C ILE A 84 -40.54 -13.54 10.50
N GLU A 85 -40.92 -13.28 11.76
CA GLU A 85 -41.03 -14.33 12.77
C GLU A 85 -42.21 -15.28 12.47
N PRO A 86 -41.96 -16.54 12.05
CA PRO A 86 -43.02 -17.47 11.69
C PRO A 86 -43.72 -17.94 12.97
N LYS A 87 -45.04 -17.75 13.00
CA LYS A 87 -45.90 -18.34 14.04
C LYS A 87 -45.88 -19.87 13.94
N ASP A 88 -45.75 -20.49 15.11
CA ASP A 88 -46.01 -21.90 15.42
C ASP A 88 -45.05 -22.95 14.86
N ILE A 89 -43.99 -23.28 15.62
CA ILE A 89 -43.56 -24.68 15.80
C ILE A 89 -43.23 -24.89 17.28
N ASP A 90 -44.18 -25.53 17.96
CA ASP A 90 -44.12 -26.05 19.32
C ASP A 90 -43.07 -27.16 19.47
N SER A 91 -42.43 -27.12 20.65
CA SER A 91 -41.89 -28.25 21.44
C SER A 91 -40.90 -29.25 20.79
N LEU A 92 -39.73 -29.37 21.46
CA LEU A 92 -38.67 -30.39 21.32
C LEU A 92 -37.56 -30.10 20.29
N THR A 93 -36.66 -29.18 20.61
CA THR A 93 -35.20 -29.41 20.55
C THR A 93 -34.44 -28.23 21.18
N THR A 94 -34.02 -28.40 22.43
CA THR A 94 -33.18 -27.43 23.15
C THR A 94 -31.72 -27.60 22.73
N THR A 95 -31.38 -27.18 21.51
CA THR A 95 -30.00 -26.94 21.10
C THR A 95 -29.87 -25.50 20.66
N LYS A 96 -29.15 -24.72 21.48
CA LYS A 96 -28.82 -23.31 21.30
C LYS A 96 -28.61 -22.97 19.82
N LYS A 97 -29.50 -22.14 19.27
CA LYS A 97 -29.29 -21.40 18.02
C LYS A 97 -27.90 -20.76 18.06
N ILE A 98 -27.01 -21.22 17.20
CA ILE A 98 -25.74 -20.56 16.91
C ILE A 98 -26.12 -19.34 16.06
N SER A 99 -25.86 -18.16 16.59
CA SER A 99 -26.07 -16.90 15.88
C SER A 99 -25.23 -16.90 14.61
N THR A 100 -25.89 -16.86 13.45
CA THR A 100 -25.30 -16.76 12.12
C THR A 100 -24.99 -15.30 11.80
N GLU A 101 -24.04 -14.73 12.51
CA GLU A 101 -23.29 -13.54 12.06
C GLU A 101 -21.86 -13.76 12.53
N LEU A 102 -20.95 -14.04 11.60
CA LEU A 102 -19.51 -14.00 11.88
C LEU A 102 -19.16 -12.53 12.08
N PRO A 103 -18.77 -12.08 13.29
CA PRO A 103 -18.34 -10.70 13.47
C PRO A 103 -17.06 -10.46 12.67
N PRO A 104 -16.80 -9.20 12.25
CA PRO A 104 -15.58 -8.84 11.55
C PRO A 104 -14.38 -9.22 12.40
N ILE A 105 -13.43 -9.94 11.79
CA ILE A 105 -12.20 -10.42 12.44
C ILE A 105 -11.43 -9.19 12.94
N ASP A 106 -11.53 -8.93 14.23
CA ASP A 106 -10.74 -7.91 14.90
C ASP A 106 -9.31 -8.44 15.05
N ILE A 107 -8.35 -7.77 14.41
CA ILE A 107 -6.93 -8.10 14.51
C ILE A 107 -6.49 -8.03 15.98
N ASP A 108 -7.09 -7.16 16.79
CA ASP A 108 -6.80 -7.05 18.22
C ASP A 108 -7.41 -8.22 19.02
N GLU A 109 -8.55 -8.79 18.61
CA GLU A 109 -9.13 -10.01 19.23
C GLU A 109 -8.23 -11.21 18.95
N ALA A 110 -7.72 -11.32 17.72
CA ALA A 110 -6.74 -12.33 17.37
C ALA A 110 -5.41 -12.17 18.16
N THR A 111 -5.06 -10.96 18.63
CA THR A 111 -3.91 -10.78 19.54
C THR A 111 -4.23 -11.21 20.97
N GLU A 112 -5.45 -10.94 21.46
CA GLU A 112 -5.92 -11.41 22.76
C GLU A 112 -5.93 -12.95 22.81
N ASP A 113 -6.45 -13.62 21.78
CA ASP A 113 -6.44 -15.09 21.65
C ASP A 113 -5.02 -15.67 21.71
N ILE A 114 -4.05 -15.03 21.06
CA ILE A 114 -2.64 -15.45 21.11
C ILE A 114 -2.10 -15.32 22.54
N PHE A 115 -2.42 -14.25 23.27
CA PHE A 115 -1.96 -14.08 24.64
C PHE A 115 -2.69 -14.98 25.64
N GLN A 116 -3.95 -15.30 25.38
CA GLN A 116 -4.71 -16.30 26.14
C GLN A 116 -4.15 -17.71 25.91
N GLU A 117 -3.86 -18.09 24.66
CA GLU A 117 -3.14 -19.34 24.34
C GLU A 117 -1.77 -19.40 25.03
N ILE A 118 -1.02 -18.28 25.06
CA ILE A 118 0.26 -18.21 25.78
C ILE A 118 0.07 -18.44 27.29
N SER A 119 -0.98 -17.87 27.89
CA SER A 119 -1.30 -18.10 29.30
C SER A 119 -1.72 -19.56 29.58
N ASP A 120 -2.52 -20.15 28.69
CA ASP A 120 -3.07 -21.50 28.85
C ASP A 120 -2.05 -22.61 28.51
N SER A 121 -1.02 -22.29 27.73
CA SER A 121 0.04 -23.24 27.36
C SER A 121 0.86 -23.81 28.54
N LYS A 122 0.68 -23.27 29.77
CA LYS A 122 1.30 -23.80 31.00
C LYS A 122 0.42 -24.76 31.81
N GLY A 123 -0.74 -25.21 31.33
CA GLY A 123 -1.58 -26.13 32.09
C GLY A 123 -2.45 -27.04 31.25
N LYS A 124 -1.97 -28.26 30.95
CA LYS A 124 -2.85 -29.39 30.59
C LYS A 124 -3.69 -29.78 31.82
N MET A 125 -4.84 -29.16 32.04
CA MET A 125 -5.85 -29.67 32.97
C MET A 125 -7.06 -30.22 32.24
N LYS A 126 -7.46 -31.41 32.70
CA LYS A 126 -8.50 -32.29 32.17
C LYS A 126 -9.86 -31.59 32.13
N LYS A 127 -10.58 -31.78 31.01
CA LYS A 127 -11.96 -31.35 30.79
C LYS A 127 -12.89 -32.04 31.81
N HIS A 128 -13.42 -31.28 32.76
CA HIS A 128 -14.65 -31.64 33.49
C HIS A 128 -15.81 -30.72 33.04
N PRO A 129 -17.07 -31.18 33.13
CA PRO A 129 -18.19 -30.59 32.41
C PRO A 129 -18.63 -29.24 32.99
N LYS A 130 -19.15 -28.40 32.08
CA LYS A 130 -19.55 -27.00 32.22
C LYS A 130 -20.36 -26.70 33.50
N ALA A 131 -19.69 -26.25 34.56
CA ALA A 131 -20.33 -25.48 35.62
C ALA A 131 -20.67 -24.07 35.10
N LEU A 132 -21.78 -23.49 35.59
CA LEU A 132 -22.19 -22.11 35.32
C LEU A 132 -21.01 -21.14 35.57
N PRO A 133 -20.81 -20.12 34.71
CA PRO A 133 -19.65 -19.24 34.83
C PRO A 133 -19.71 -18.47 36.16
N PRO A 134 -18.63 -18.47 36.97
CA PRO A 134 -18.60 -17.80 38.26
C PRO A 134 -18.82 -16.29 38.06
N SER A 135 -19.74 -15.73 38.85
CA SER A 135 -19.87 -14.29 39.06
C SER A 135 -18.49 -13.70 39.38
N LEU A 136 -18.09 -12.63 38.69
CA LEU A 136 -16.86 -11.90 38.96
C LEU A 136 -16.93 -11.31 40.39
N SER A 137 -16.42 -12.02 41.38
CA SER A 137 -16.29 -11.51 42.74
C SER A 137 -15.04 -10.65 42.83
N PHE A 138 -15.11 -9.39 43.25
CA PHE A 138 -13.93 -8.66 43.70
C PHE A 138 -13.56 -9.09 45.14
N PRO A 139 -12.33 -8.85 45.61
CA PRO A 139 -11.99 -9.04 47.02
C PRO A 139 -12.96 -8.30 47.95
N GLU A 140 -13.29 -8.88 49.10
CA GLU A 140 -14.32 -8.38 50.01
C GLU A 140 -14.14 -6.91 50.38
N LYS A 141 -12.91 -6.46 50.63
CA LYS A 141 -12.60 -5.05 50.97
C LYS A 141 -12.92 -4.06 49.84
N ILE A 142 -12.78 -4.50 48.59
CA ILE A 142 -13.08 -3.67 47.41
C ILE A 142 -14.60 -3.67 47.19
N ASN A 143 -15.27 -4.81 47.35
CA ASN A 143 -16.73 -4.87 47.34
C ASN A 143 -17.36 -3.98 48.42
N GLN A 144 -16.79 -3.94 49.62
CA GLN A 144 -17.26 -3.05 50.70
C GLN A 144 -17.19 -1.57 50.30
N ARG A 145 -16.16 -1.16 49.54
CA ARG A 145 -16.01 0.23 49.04
C ARG A 145 -16.89 0.53 47.83
N LEU A 146 -17.15 -0.45 46.98
CA LEU A 146 -17.98 -0.31 45.79
C LEU A 146 -19.48 -0.45 46.09
N GLY A 147 -19.86 -1.11 47.20
CA GLY A 147 -21.24 -1.35 47.58
C GLY A 147 -22.03 -2.07 46.47
N LEU A 148 -23.25 -1.61 46.19
CA LEU A 148 -24.14 -2.16 45.15
C LEU A 148 -23.64 -1.92 43.71
N VAL A 149 -22.61 -1.09 43.52
CA VAL A 149 -22.11 -0.70 42.20
C VAL A 149 -21.36 -1.86 41.52
N SER A 150 -20.73 -2.77 42.29
CA SER A 150 -20.10 -3.97 41.73
C SER A 150 -21.12 -4.85 41.02
N ASP A 151 -22.30 -5.03 41.60
CA ASP A 151 -23.31 -5.98 41.12
C ASP A 151 -24.05 -5.41 39.90
N LEU A 152 -24.34 -4.10 39.91
CA LEU A 152 -25.00 -3.39 38.83
C LEU A 152 -24.16 -3.32 37.54
N LEU A 153 -22.83 -3.32 37.63
CA LEU A 153 -21.94 -3.10 36.47
C LEU A 153 -21.35 -4.38 35.88
N VAL A 154 -21.26 -5.46 36.65
CA VAL A 154 -20.47 -6.67 36.32
C VAL A 154 -21.30 -7.87 35.83
N SER A 155 -22.63 -7.75 35.76
CA SER A 155 -23.49 -8.80 35.19
C SER A 155 -23.09 -9.15 33.75
N ARG A 156 -22.55 -10.36 33.56
CA ARG A 156 -21.91 -10.84 32.32
C ARG A 156 -22.87 -10.89 31.12
N GLU A 157 -24.17 -10.99 31.37
CA GLU A 157 -25.19 -11.17 30.33
C GLU A 157 -25.47 -9.90 29.52
N SER A 158 -25.16 -8.71 30.05
CA SER A 158 -25.39 -7.46 29.33
C SER A 158 -24.15 -6.91 28.62
N THR A 159 -22.97 -7.50 28.80
CA THR A 159 -21.69 -6.88 28.39
C THR A 159 -21.14 -7.33 27.04
N SER A 160 -21.57 -8.46 26.48
CA SER A 160 -21.09 -8.90 25.16
C SER A 160 -21.70 -8.11 24.00
N ASN A 161 -22.92 -7.57 24.16
CA ASN A 161 -23.70 -6.99 23.07
C ASN A 161 -23.77 -5.46 23.08
N LEU A 162 -23.03 -4.79 23.99
CA LEU A 162 -23.01 -3.32 24.08
C LEU A 162 -21.82 -2.73 23.29
N PRO A 163 -21.99 -1.57 22.61
CA PRO A 163 -20.92 -0.90 21.87
C PRO A 163 -19.69 -0.59 22.72
N GLU A 164 -18.51 -0.68 22.10
CA GLU A 164 -17.17 -0.60 22.72
C GLU A 164 -16.97 0.57 23.70
N LYS A 165 -17.46 1.77 23.35
CA LYS A 165 -17.37 2.97 24.19
C LYS A 165 -18.04 2.74 25.55
N THR A 166 -19.24 2.16 25.54
CA THR A 166 -20.04 1.90 26.75
C THR A 166 -19.35 0.90 27.69
N ARG A 167 -18.58 -0.08 27.17
CA ARG A 167 -17.84 -1.03 28.01
C ARG A 167 -16.66 -0.36 28.73
N ASN A 168 -15.92 0.51 28.05
CA ASN A 168 -14.83 1.28 28.64
C ASN A 168 -15.34 2.29 29.68
N ASP A 169 -16.51 2.90 29.42
CA ASP A 169 -17.15 3.85 30.32
C ASP A 169 -17.52 3.21 31.68
N LYS A 170 -17.92 1.91 31.70
CA LYS A 170 -18.24 1.21 32.96
C LYS A 170 -17.04 1.08 33.90
N TRP A 171 -15.86 0.73 33.38
CA TRP A 171 -14.65 0.63 34.19
C TRP A 171 -14.15 2.02 34.65
N ASN A 172 -14.32 3.06 33.82
CA ASN A 172 -14.09 4.45 34.24
C ASN A 172 -14.98 4.83 35.45
N ILE A 173 -16.27 4.51 35.40
CA ILE A 173 -17.21 4.80 36.48
C ILE A 173 -16.82 4.03 37.75
N LEU A 174 -16.53 2.74 37.62
CA LEU A 174 -16.15 1.89 38.76
C LEU A 174 -14.86 2.37 39.44
N LEU A 175 -13.87 2.80 38.67
CA LEU A 175 -12.63 3.37 39.19
C LEU A 175 -12.84 4.74 39.84
N THR A 176 -13.70 5.58 39.26
CA THR A 176 -14.03 6.91 39.82
C THR A 176 -14.75 6.76 41.17
N GLN A 177 -15.68 5.80 41.28
CA GLN A 177 -16.35 5.46 42.54
C GLN A 177 -15.37 4.90 43.57
N LEU A 178 -14.47 4.01 43.15
CA LEU A 178 -13.44 3.49 44.04
C LEU A 178 -12.53 4.61 44.57
N ASN A 179 -12.16 5.57 43.71
CA ASN A 179 -11.37 6.74 44.12
C ASN A 179 -12.11 7.63 45.13
N ALA A 180 -13.41 7.87 44.90
CA ALA A 180 -14.27 8.60 45.84
C ALA A 180 -14.39 7.88 47.20
N ALA A 181 -14.39 6.55 47.21
CA ALA A 181 -14.43 5.71 48.41
C ALA A 181 -13.06 5.51 49.11
N GLY A 182 -12.06 6.35 48.82
CA GLY A 182 -10.73 6.29 49.44
C GLY A 182 -9.65 5.59 48.60
N GLY A 183 -9.95 5.24 47.36
CA GLY A 183 -9.01 4.68 46.39
C GLY A 183 -8.35 3.39 46.87
N PHE A 184 -7.03 3.31 46.73
CA PHE A 184 -6.23 2.16 47.19
C PHE A 184 -5.68 2.29 48.62
N LYS A 185 -6.01 3.36 49.35
CA LYS A 185 -5.53 3.57 50.74
C LYS A 185 -6.01 2.42 51.62
N GLU A 186 -5.17 1.87 52.49
CA GLU A 186 -5.49 0.76 53.42
C GLU A 186 -5.87 -0.61 52.78
N LEU A 187 -5.84 -0.73 51.44
CA LEU A 187 -6.01 -2.02 50.78
C LEU A 187 -4.69 -2.80 50.78
N SER A 188 -4.78 -4.13 50.82
CA SER A 188 -3.56 -4.95 50.68
C SER A 188 -3.06 -4.91 49.24
N GLU A 189 -1.74 -5.00 49.04
CA GLU A 189 -1.13 -5.06 47.71
C GLU A 189 -1.68 -6.21 46.86
N VAL A 190 -2.05 -7.33 47.51
CA VAL A 190 -2.64 -8.51 46.87
C VAL A 190 -4.06 -8.21 46.36
N ASP A 191 -4.88 -7.53 47.16
CA ASP A 191 -6.25 -7.15 46.78
C ASP A 191 -6.23 -6.22 45.56
N ILE A 192 -5.40 -5.17 45.59
CA ILE A 192 -5.26 -4.21 44.50
C ILE A 192 -4.82 -4.93 43.22
N ARG A 193 -3.81 -5.79 43.31
CA ARG A 193 -3.33 -6.57 42.16
C ARG A 193 -4.41 -7.49 41.60
N SER A 194 -5.14 -8.20 42.46
CA SER A 194 -6.21 -9.09 42.04
C SER A 194 -7.35 -8.34 41.33
N PHE A 195 -7.56 -7.07 41.70
CA PHE A 195 -8.51 -6.17 41.05
C PHE A 195 -8.00 -5.67 39.70
N VAL A 196 -6.78 -5.13 39.62
CA VAL A 196 -6.22 -4.61 38.35
C VAL A 196 -6.12 -5.71 37.29
N ASN A 197 -5.72 -6.93 37.67
CA ASN A 197 -5.65 -8.06 36.75
C ASN A 197 -7.01 -8.53 36.21
N LYS A 198 -8.13 -8.14 36.84
CA LYS A 198 -9.49 -8.41 36.34
C LYS A 198 -9.96 -7.40 35.30
N ILE A 199 -9.26 -6.27 35.14
CA ILE A 199 -9.60 -5.25 34.14
C ILE A 199 -9.20 -5.78 32.74
N PRO A 200 -10.13 -5.82 31.77
CA PRO A 200 -9.81 -6.17 30.39
C PRO A 200 -8.72 -5.25 29.81
N LEU A 201 -7.73 -5.82 29.11
CA LEU A 201 -6.55 -5.10 28.62
C LEU A 201 -6.89 -3.87 27.75
N ARG A 202 -7.97 -3.94 26.96
CA ARG A 202 -8.45 -2.81 26.14
C ARG A 202 -8.94 -1.63 26.97
N SER A 203 -9.67 -1.90 28.06
CA SER A 203 -10.13 -0.85 28.98
C SER A 203 -8.95 -0.33 29.80
N LEU A 204 -8.04 -1.22 30.21
CA LEU A 204 -6.85 -0.87 30.97
C LEU A 204 -5.99 0.18 30.25
N ARG A 205 -5.85 0.09 28.92
CA ARG A 205 -5.07 1.05 28.11
C ARG A 205 -5.40 2.52 28.38
N ASN A 206 -6.69 2.85 28.55
CA ASN A 206 -7.14 4.23 28.79
C ASN A 206 -7.12 4.61 30.28
N LEU A 207 -7.07 3.61 31.17
CA LEU A 207 -7.19 3.74 32.61
C LEU A 207 -5.83 3.80 33.32
N ILE A 208 -4.72 3.46 32.64
CA ILE A 208 -3.37 3.46 33.22
C ILE A 208 -3.06 4.75 33.99
N PRO A 209 -3.23 5.97 33.44
CA PRO A 209 -2.89 7.19 34.17
C PRO A 209 -3.74 7.37 35.44
N PHE A 210 -5.00 6.95 35.40
CA PHE A 210 -5.91 7.04 36.53
C PHE A 210 -5.51 6.05 37.64
N ILE A 211 -5.16 4.82 37.27
CA ILE A 211 -4.73 3.77 38.20
C ILE A 211 -3.38 4.15 38.83
N GLU A 212 -2.43 4.70 38.07
CA GLU A 212 -1.14 5.19 38.61
C GLU A 212 -1.33 6.29 39.66
N ASN A 213 -2.25 7.23 39.42
CA ASN A 213 -2.59 8.25 40.40
C ASN A 213 -3.15 7.63 41.69
N MET A 214 -4.00 6.61 41.59
CA MET A 214 -4.54 5.90 42.77
C MET A 214 -3.45 5.16 43.57
N TYR A 215 -2.44 4.58 42.90
CA TYR A 215 -1.28 3.99 43.59
C TYR A 215 -0.45 5.06 44.31
N HIS A 216 -0.20 6.19 43.65
CA HIS A 216 0.55 7.32 44.22
C HIS A 216 -0.17 7.91 45.44
N GLU A 217 -1.49 8.15 45.36
CA GLU A 217 -2.29 8.65 46.48
C GLU A 217 -2.34 7.70 47.67
N ALA A 218 -2.21 6.39 47.43
CA ALA A 218 -2.17 5.38 48.47
C ALA A 218 -0.76 5.18 49.07
N GLY A 219 0.29 5.71 48.44
CA GLY A 219 1.68 5.47 48.83
C GLY A 219 2.11 3.99 48.65
N VAL A 220 1.39 3.23 47.82
CA VAL A 220 1.65 1.79 47.61
C VAL A 220 2.57 1.63 46.40
N SER A 221 3.60 0.81 46.53
CA SER A 221 4.48 0.48 45.41
C SER A 221 3.75 -0.36 44.36
N VAL A 222 3.85 0.03 43.09
CA VAL A 222 3.28 -0.74 41.99
C VAL A 222 4.14 -1.98 41.77
N HIS A 223 3.53 -3.15 41.95
CA HIS A 223 4.20 -4.43 41.78
C HIS A 223 4.50 -4.72 40.29
N TYR A 224 5.64 -5.38 39.98
CA TYR A 224 6.10 -5.66 38.61
C TYR A 224 5.05 -6.28 37.68
N ASN A 225 4.21 -7.21 38.17
CA ASN A 225 3.12 -7.81 37.37
C ASN A 225 2.07 -6.79 36.92
N THR A 226 1.79 -5.75 37.71
CA THR A 226 0.86 -4.68 37.33
C THR A 226 1.46 -3.83 36.21
N TYR A 227 2.75 -3.48 36.32
CA TYR A 227 3.49 -2.84 35.21
C TYR A 227 3.48 -3.70 33.94
N TYR A 228 3.67 -5.02 34.08
CA TYR A 228 3.61 -5.92 32.93
C TYR A 228 2.21 -5.96 32.29
N SER A 229 1.14 -5.91 33.09
CA SER A 229 -0.23 -5.75 32.59
C SER A 229 -0.43 -4.41 31.85
N PHE A 230 0.16 -3.31 32.34
CA PHE A 230 0.14 -2.02 31.63
C PHE A 230 0.86 -2.09 30.28
N ILE A 231 2.05 -2.71 30.23
CA ILE A 231 2.78 -2.92 28.98
C ILE A 231 1.95 -3.74 28.00
N ARG A 232 1.30 -4.82 28.45
CA ARG A 232 0.41 -5.63 27.60
C ARG A 232 -0.73 -4.80 27.04
N ALA A 233 -1.39 -4.00 27.86
CA ALA A 233 -2.46 -3.10 27.42
C ALA A 233 -1.98 -2.03 26.42
N LEU A 234 -0.81 -1.43 26.64
CA LEU A 234 -0.21 -0.45 25.72
C LEU A 234 0.29 -1.10 24.42
N SER A 235 0.65 -2.39 24.46
CA SER A 235 1.09 -3.13 23.29
C SER A 235 -0.06 -3.53 22.35
N LEU A 236 -1.33 -3.31 22.74
CA LEU A 236 -2.50 -3.53 21.89
C LEU A 236 -2.55 -2.55 20.71
N GLY A 237 -2.87 -3.05 19.51
CA GLY A 237 -2.88 -2.29 18.27
C GLY A 237 -1.79 -2.68 17.27
N ALA A 238 -1.95 -2.22 16.02
CA ALA A 238 -1.08 -2.58 14.89
C ALA A 238 0.26 -1.81 14.86
N SER A 239 0.32 -0.60 15.42
CA SER A 239 1.52 0.25 15.47
C SER A 239 1.58 1.02 16.78
N ILE A 240 2.78 1.19 17.31
CA ILE A 240 3.05 1.91 18.56
C ILE A 240 3.84 3.17 18.24
N SER A 241 3.51 4.31 18.85
CA SER A 241 4.23 5.57 18.65
C SER A 241 5.54 5.63 19.45
N ASP A 242 6.47 6.49 19.05
CA ASP A 242 7.72 6.71 19.80
C ASP A 242 7.48 7.18 21.23
N THR A 243 6.42 7.97 21.46
CA THR A 243 6.00 8.43 22.80
C THR A 243 5.53 7.27 23.69
N GLN A 244 4.74 6.35 23.14
CA GLN A 244 4.28 5.16 23.87
C GLN A 244 5.45 4.26 24.27
N ILE A 245 6.51 4.22 23.47
CA ILE A 245 7.68 3.38 23.75
C ILE A 245 8.53 3.93 24.86
N GLN A 246 8.68 5.25 24.97
CA GLN A 246 9.37 5.85 26.10
C GLN A 246 8.66 5.48 27.42
N VAL A 247 7.32 5.49 27.42
CA VAL A 247 6.51 5.05 28.57
C VAL A 247 6.70 3.56 28.85
N ILE A 248 6.61 2.70 27.83
CA ILE A 248 6.82 1.25 27.96
C ILE A 248 8.24 0.93 28.45
N GLU A 249 9.25 1.65 27.99
CA GLU A 249 10.64 1.50 28.45
C GLU A 249 10.79 1.93 29.92
N GLY A 250 10.11 3.00 30.33
CA GLY A 250 10.00 3.37 31.73
C GLY A 250 9.45 2.23 32.59
N TYR A 251 8.37 1.57 32.15
CA TYR A 251 7.80 0.42 32.86
C TYR A 251 8.72 -0.80 32.87
N PHE A 252 9.42 -1.11 31.78
CA PHE A 252 10.40 -2.20 31.77
C PHE A 252 11.56 -1.95 32.74
N ASN A 253 12.05 -0.70 32.82
CA ASN A 253 13.09 -0.34 33.78
C ASN A 253 12.62 -0.51 35.23
N GLU A 254 11.35 -0.19 35.51
CA GLU A 254 10.79 -0.38 36.85
C GLU A 254 10.59 -1.85 37.21
N ILE A 255 10.22 -2.70 36.24
CA ILE A 255 10.19 -4.16 36.42
C ILE A 255 11.60 -4.70 36.70
N GLU A 256 12.62 -4.21 35.99
CA GLU A 256 14.01 -4.66 36.12
C GLU A 256 14.63 -4.29 37.48
N LYS A 257 14.20 -3.18 38.11
CA LYS A 257 14.58 -2.85 39.49
C LYS A 257 14.01 -3.84 40.52
N GLN A 258 12.81 -4.35 40.29
CA GLN A 258 12.11 -5.21 41.25
C GLN A 258 12.43 -6.69 41.05
N THR A 259 12.64 -7.12 39.81
CA THR A 259 12.83 -8.53 39.44
C THR A 259 13.70 -8.67 38.21
N GLU A 260 14.40 -9.81 38.07
CA GLU A 260 15.02 -10.14 36.80
C GLU A 260 13.97 -10.36 35.70
N LEU A 261 14.23 -9.82 34.51
CA LEU A 261 13.34 -9.95 33.36
C LEU A 261 13.17 -11.42 32.96
N LYS A 262 11.91 -11.88 33.01
CA LYS A 262 11.51 -13.23 32.59
C LYS A 262 11.41 -13.32 31.07
N MET A 263 11.35 -14.55 30.55
CA MET A 263 11.19 -14.81 29.11
C MET A 263 10.01 -14.03 28.50
N ASP A 264 8.84 -14.08 29.13
CA ASP A 264 7.62 -13.38 28.68
C ASP A 264 7.83 -11.86 28.54
N HIS A 265 8.70 -11.26 29.36
CA HIS A 265 9.04 -9.83 29.26
C HIS A 265 9.85 -9.55 28.01
N TYR A 266 10.84 -10.40 27.68
CA TYR A 266 11.62 -10.28 26.45
C TYR A 266 10.76 -10.48 25.19
N GLU A 267 9.82 -11.44 25.21
CA GLU A 267 8.88 -11.64 24.11
C GLU A 267 8.04 -10.39 23.85
N THR A 268 7.45 -9.81 24.91
CA THR A 268 6.68 -8.57 24.81
C THR A 268 7.54 -7.40 24.36
N LYS A 269 8.78 -7.29 24.85
CA LYS A 269 9.73 -6.24 24.46
C LYS A 269 10.04 -6.29 22.95
N ILE A 270 10.31 -7.49 22.41
CA ILE A 270 10.52 -7.68 20.97
C ILE A 270 9.23 -7.36 20.19
N ALA A 271 8.08 -7.85 20.62
CA ALA A 271 6.80 -7.58 19.95
C ALA A 271 6.49 -6.07 19.87
N VAL A 272 6.74 -5.33 20.95
CA VAL A 272 6.58 -3.86 21.00
C VAL A 272 7.57 -3.17 20.04
N TYR A 273 8.85 -3.53 20.07
CA TYR A 273 9.84 -2.91 19.18
C TYR A 273 9.62 -3.24 17.70
N VAL A 274 9.10 -4.44 17.40
CA VAL A 274 8.65 -4.82 16.06
C VAL A 274 7.53 -3.92 15.59
N LYS A 275 6.51 -3.67 16.43
CA LYS A 275 5.41 -2.75 16.12
C LYS A 275 5.86 -1.28 15.92
N ASN A 276 6.98 -0.88 16.51
CA ASN A 276 7.59 0.44 16.26
C ASN A 276 8.58 0.50 15.09
N LYS A 277 8.90 -0.65 14.47
CA LYS A 277 9.92 -0.72 13.41
C LYS A 277 11.32 -0.29 13.88
N ASN A 278 11.65 -0.39 15.18
CA ASN A 278 12.95 -0.01 15.71
C ASN A 278 13.95 -1.17 15.63
N LYS A 279 14.68 -1.25 14.50
CA LYS A 279 15.64 -2.34 14.24
C LYS A 279 16.78 -2.41 15.26
N LYS A 280 17.34 -1.27 15.68
CA LYS A 280 18.50 -1.23 16.59
C LYS A 280 18.15 -1.86 17.94
N LYS A 281 17.01 -1.46 18.52
CA LYS A 281 16.55 -2.00 19.81
C LYS A 281 16.22 -3.49 19.74
N ILE A 282 15.72 -3.99 18.61
CA ILE A 282 15.50 -5.44 18.41
C ILE A 282 16.84 -6.19 18.46
N GLU A 283 17.87 -5.69 17.77
CA GLU A 283 19.20 -6.31 17.78
C GLU A 283 19.87 -6.24 19.16
N GLU A 284 19.72 -5.15 19.89
CA GLU A 284 20.20 -4.99 21.27
C GLU A 284 19.55 -6.00 22.22
N VAL A 285 18.21 -6.15 22.18
CA VAL A 285 17.49 -7.13 23.01
C VAL A 285 17.92 -8.56 22.66
N LEU A 286 18.08 -8.87 21.37
CA LEU A 286 18.58 -10.18 20.94
C LEU A 286 20.02 -10.43 21.40
N GLY A 287 20.86 -9.40 21.44
CA GLY A 287 22.22 -9.46 21.99
C GLY A 287 22.21 -9.80 23.49
N VAL A 288 21.35 -9.13 24.27
CA VAL A 288 21.18 -9.41 25.70
C VAL A 288 20.66 -10.84 25.94
N MET A 289 19.68 -11.29 25.15
CA MET A 289 19.16 -12.66 25.27
C MET A 289 20.23 -13.72 24.95
N LYS A 290 21.06 -13.48 23.92
CA LYS A 290 22.19 -14.36 23.59
C LYS A 290 23.22 -14.40 24.71
N ALA A 291 23.57 -13.25 25.30
CA ALA A 291 24.50 -13.19 26.41
C ALA A 291 23.99 -13.96 27.64
N LYS A 292 22.68 -13.95 27.88
CA LYS A 292 22.02 -14.73 28.95
C LYS A 292 21.76 -16.21 28.58
N ASN A 293 22.16 -16.67 27.39
CA ASN A 293 21.85 -18.00 26.86
C ASN A 293 20.34 -18.37 26.94
N LEU A 294 19.45 -17.39 26.79
CA LEU A 294 18.01 -17.64 26.82
C LEU A 294 17.54 -18.26 25.49
N PRO A 295 16.80 -19.39 25.52
CA PRO A 295 16.29 -20.00 24.30
C PRO A 295 15.27 -19.07 23.66
N LEU A 296 15.42 -18.78 22.37
CA LEU A 296 14.45 -17.98 21.62
C LEU A 296 13.14 -18.77 21.48
N SER A 297 12.03 -18.20 21.96
CA SER A 297 10.73 -18.82 21.81
C SER A 297 10.18 -18.65 20.40
N LYS A 298 9.21 -19.50 20.06
CA LYS A 298 8.46 -19.43 18.81
C LYS A 298 7.78 -18.06 18.59
N SER A 299 7.30 -17.44 19.67
CA SER A 299 6.67 -16.11 19.66
C SER A 299 7.64 -15.01 19.19
N ILE A 300 8.89 -15.07 19.64
CA ILE A 300 9.95 -14.14 19.23
C ILE A 300 10.26 -14.30 17.75
N TYR A 301 10.49 -15.53 17.31
CA TYR A 301 10.77 -15.79 15.90
C TYR A 301 9.63 -15.32 14.98
N LYS A 302 8.37 -15.58 15.35
CA LYS A 302 7.20 -15.08 14.61
C LYS A 302 7.15 -13.55 14.57
N SER A 303 7.45 -12.88 15.67
CA SER A 303 7.49 -11.42 15.74
C SER A 303 8.59 -10.86 14.83
N ILE A 304 9.79 -11.42 14.89
CA ILE A 304 10.92 -11.05 14.03
C ILE A 304 10.61 -11.31 12.55
N LEU A 305 10.02 -12.47 12.24
CA LEU A 305 9.60 -12.82 10.89
C LEU A 305 8.60 -11.79 10.36
N SER A 306 7.54 -11.48 11.12
CA SER A 306 6.55 -10.48 10.74
C SER A 306 7.18 -9.10 10.50
N SER A 307 8.21 -8.74 11.27
CA SER A 307 8.99 -7.52 11.06
C SER A 307 9.76 -7.52 9.74
N TYR A 308 10.39 -8.65 9.42
CA TYR A 308 11.12 -8.80 8.17
C TYR A 308 10.18 -8.76 6.96
N VAL A 309 9.02 -9.43 7.03
CA VAL A 309 8.05 -9.49 5.94
C VAL A 309 7.35 -8.15 5.71
N TYR A 310 6.72 -7.57 6.73
CA TYR A 310 5.78 -6.45 6.54
C TYR A 310 6.41 -5.07 6.68
N TYR A 311 7.44 -4.91 7.52
CA TYR A 311 8.00 -3.59 7.83
C TYR A 311 9.30 -3.33 7.08
N THR A 312 10.28 -4.22 7.19
CA THR A 312 11.57 -4.02 6.52
C THR A 312 11.56 -4.50 5.06
N LYS A 313 10.60 -5.35 4.69
CA LYS A 313 10.49 -6.02 3.38
C LYS A 313 11.81 -6.71 2.95
N ASP A 314 12.56 -7.21 3.93
CA ASP A 314 13.80 -7.96 3.72
C ASP A 314 13.46 -9.46 3.66
N HIS A 315 12.88 -9.85 2.52
CA HIS A 315 12.36 -11.21 2.31
C HIS A 315 13.44 -12.30 2.39
N ARG A 316 14.71 -11.95 2.10
CA ARG A 316 15.84 -12.87 2.23
C ARG A 316 16.10 -13.24 3.69
N ARG A 317 16.14 -12.25 4.58
CA ARG A 317 16.28 -12.52 6.02
C ARG A 317 15.06 -13.21 6.60
N ALA A 318 13.87 -12.91 6.10
CA ALA A 318 12.65 -13.61 6.51
C ALA A 318 12.77 -15.13 6.26
N ILE A 319 13.31 -15.52 5.10
CA ILE A 319 13.62 -16.90 4.76
C ILE A 319 14.67 -17.51 5.71
N GLU A 320 15.79 -16.81 5.96
CA GLU A 320 16.84 -17.30 6.86
C GLU A 320 16.31 -17.56 8.29
N VAL A 321 15.41 -16.70 8.77
CA VAL A 321 14.72 -16.87 10.07
C VAL A 321 13.79 -18.08 10.04
N PHE A 322 13.01 -18.25 8.97
CA PHE A 322 12.12 -19.41 8.80
C PHE A 322 12.90 -20.73 8.76
N ASP A 323 13.99 -20.80 8.00
CA ASP A 323 14.85 -21.97 7.93
C ASP A 323 15.46 -22.26 9.31
N SER A 324 15.89 -21.22 10.04
CA SER A 324 16.39 -21.38 11.42
C SER A 324 15.31 -21.98 12.34
N MET A 325 14.06 -21.51 12.27
CA MET A 325 12.95 -22.07 13.06
C MET A 325 12.73 -23.57 12.79
N LYS A 326 12.96 -24.00 11.55
CA LYS A 326 12.79 -25.40 11.11
C LYS A 326 13.86 -26.33 11.67
N PHE A 327 15.11 -25.88 11.74
CA PHE A 327 16.25 -26.74 12.09
C PHE A 327 16.68 -26.67 13.57
N LEU A 328 16.20 -25.69 14.35
CA LEU A 328 16.68 -25.47 15.72
C LEU A 328 16.05 -26.41 16.76
N SER A 329 14.73 -26.61 16.77
CA SER A 329 14.01 -27.40 17.78
C SER A 329 12.59 -27.76 17.35
N GLU A 330 12.05 -28.85 17.86
CA GLU A 330 10.63 -29.18 17.72
C GLU A 330 9.72 -28.11 18.35
N SER A 331 10.15 -27.48 19.45
CA SER A 331 9.41 -26.40 20.11
C SER A 331 9.30 -25.12 19.28
N THR A 332 10.20 -24.94 18.30
CA THR A 332 10.21 -23.78 17.40
C THR A 332 9.60 -24.06 16.03
N LYS A 333 9.03 -25.26 15.81
CA LYS A 333 8.49 -25.66 14.50
C LYS A 333 7.49 -24.62 13.98
N PRO A 334 7.61 -24.20 12.70
CA PRO A 334 6.65 -23.30 12.07
C PRO A 334 5.20 -23.82 12.17
N ASP A 335 4.27 -22.95 12.57
CA ASP A 335 2.83 -23.22 12.48
C ASP A 335 2.21 -22.66 11.21
N ALA A 336 0.90 -22.86 11.04
CA ALA A 336 0.12 -22.33 9.92
C ALA A 336 0.27 -20.81 9.74
N LYS A 337 0.37 -20.03 10.83
CA LYS A 337 0.51 -18.56 10.76
C LYS A 337 1.91 -18.19 10.24
N VAL A 338 2.95 -18.90 10.67
CA VAL A 338 4.33 -18.71 10.19
C VAL A 338 4.46 -19.11 8.72
N TYR A 339 3.93 -20.27 8.31
CA TYR A 339 3.86 -20.66 6.91
C TYR A 339 3.14 -19.61 6.06
N ALA A 340 2.00 -19.08 6.54
CA ALA A 340 1.29 -18.03 5.84
C ALA A 340 2.13 -16.77 5.63
N GLN A 341 2.82 -16.30 6.67
CA GLN A 341 3.67 -15.12 6.59
C GLN A 341 4.81 -15.30 5.59
N ILE A 342 5.49 -16.45 5.60
CA ILE A 342 6.61 -16.69 4.69
C ILE A 342 6.15 -16.89 3.23
N ILE A 343 5.02 -17.57 3.00
CA ILE A 343 4.48 -17.73 1.65
C ILE A 343 4.05 -16.36 1.09
N ILE A 344 3.37 -15.54 1.88
CA ILE A 344 3.01 -14.17 1.50
C ILE A 344 4.27 -13.33 1.21
N SER A 345 5.33 -13.49 2.03
CA SER A 345 6.63 -12.86 1.81
C SER A 345 7.24 -13.24 0.46
N CYS A 346 7.26 -14.54 0.13
CA CYS A 346 7.73 -15.04 -1.17
C CYS A 346 6.91 -14.45 -2.33
N MET A 347 5.58 -14.39 -2.19
CA MET A 347 4.72 -13.76 -3.20
C MET A 347 5.02 -12.27 -3.36
N MET A 348 5.23 -11.53 -2.27
CA MET A 348 5.57 -10.10 -2.34
C MET A 348 6.93 -9.81 -3.00
N ASN A 349 7.86 -10.78 -2.95
CA ASN A 349 9.20 -10.68 -3.53
C ASN A 349 9.32 -11.29 -4.94
N ASP A 350 8.20 -11.69 -5.55
CA ASP A 350 8.14 -12.36 -6.86
C ASP A 350 8.89 -13.70 -6.91
N ASP A 351 9.15 -14.33 -5.76
CA ASP A 351 9.78 -15.66 -5.66
C ASP A 351 8.68 -16.74 -5.66
N ILE A 352 8.05 -16.90 -6.83
CA ILE A 352 6.84 -17.71 -6.98
C ILE A 352 7.12 -19.20 -6.77
N ASP A 353 8.23 -19.70 -7.32
CA ASP A 353 8.63 -21.11 -7.20
C ASP A 353 8.77 -21.52 -5.74
N LYS A 354 9.53 -20.74 -4.95
CA LYS A 354 9.70 -21.00 -3.52
C LYS A 354 8.38 -20.94 -2.75
N GLY A 355 7.48 -20.04 -3.11
CA GLY A 355 6.17 -19.97 -2.46
C GLY A 355 5.30 -21.20 -2.71
N LEU A 356 5.37 -21.78 -3.91
CA LEU A 356 4.69 -23.03 -4.25
C LEU A 356 5.31 -24.23 -3.54
N ASP A 357 6.64 -24.30 -3.47
CA ASP A 357 7.35 -25.34 -2.71
C ASP A 357 6.95 -25.31 -1.23
N LEU A 358 6.85 -24.11 -0.64
CA LEU A 358 6.42 -23.93 0.75
C LEU A 358 4.94 -24.29 0.96
N LEU A 359 4.07 -24.08 -0.04
CA LEU A 359 2.68 -24.57 0.02
C LEU A 359 2.66 -26.10 0.04
N GLN A 360 3.46 -26.75 -0.79
CA GLN A 360 3.53 -28.21 -0.82
C GLN A 360 4.09 -28.75 0.50
N GLU A 361 5.18 -28.16 1.02
CA GLU A 361 5.73 -28.52 2.33
C GLU A 361 4.69 -28.36 3.46
N MET A 362 3.89 -27.30 3.41
CA MET A 362 2.81 -27.06 4.36
C MET A 362 1.77 -28.20 4.32
N ARG A 363 1.40 -28.66 3.13
CA ARG A 363 0.48 -29.80 2.93
C ARG A 363 1.08 -31.11 3.40
N ASP A 364 2.35 -31.38 3.09
CA ASP A 364 3.05 -32.60 3.51
C ASP A 364 3.17 -32.69 5.04
N ASN A 365 3.24 -31.53 5.72
CA ASN A 365 3.20 -31.42 7.18
C ASN A 365 1.78 -31.51 7.76
N ASN A 366 0.76 -31.85 6.97
CA ASN A 366 -0.66 -31.86 7.35
C ASN A 366 -1.19 -30.50 7.87
N VAL A 367 -0.55 -29.39 7.47
CA VAL A 367 -1.01 -28.04 7.82
C VAL A 367 -1.90 -27.54 6.68
N LYS A 368 -3.18 -27.30 6.96
CA LYS A 368 -4.11 -26.83 5.93
C LYS A 368 -3.80 -25.36 5.57
N PRO A 369 -3.67 -25.01 4.27
CA PRO A 369 -3.52 -23.63 3.86
C PRO A 369 -4.73 -22.82 4.34
N ASN A 370 -4.55 -21.52 4.54
CA ASN A 370 -5.66 -20.61 4.81
C ASN A 370 -6.05 -19.84 3.54
N GLN A 371 -7.20 -19.17 3.57
CA GLN A 371 -7.68 -18.40 2.43
C GLN A 371 -6.71 -17.28 1.99
N SER A 372 -6.01 -16.66 2.93
CA SER A 372 -5.04 -15.59 2.63
C SER A 372 -3.83 -16.10 1.84
N ILE A 373 -3.35 -17.31 2.16
CA ILE A 373 -2.29 -17.99 1.40
C ILE A 373 -2.75 -18.25 -0.03
N LEU A 374 -3.92 -18.89 -0.20
CA LEU A 374 -4.42 -19.25 -1.53
C LEU A 374 -4.64 -18.00 -2.40
N SER A 375 -5.23 -16.94 -1.83
CA SER A 375 -5.47 -15.70 -2.56
C SER A 375 -4.15 -15.00 -2.92
N ALA A 376 -3.16 -14.97 -2.01
CA ALA A 376 -1.85 -14.38 -2.29
C ALA A 376 -1.07 -15.17 -3.35
N LEU A 377 -1.11 -16.50 -3.31
CA LEU A 377 -0.54 -17.38 -4.32
C LEU A 377 -1.20 -17.17 -5.68
N ALA A 378 -2.52 -17.03 -5.74
CA ALA A 378 -3.23 -16.74 -6.97
C ALA A 378 -2.74 -15.44 -7.63
N LYS A 379 -2.63 -14.35 -6.86
CA LYS A 379 -2.08 -13.07 -7.32
C LYS A 379 -0.60 -13.18 -7.73
N GLY A 380 0.18 -13.98 -7.02
CA GLY A 380 1.59 -14.23 -7.35
C GLY A 380 1.77 -15.00 -8.66
N CYS A 381 1.04 -16.09 -8.80
CA CYS A 381 1.06 -16.95 -9.99
C CYS A 381 0.67 -16.17 -11.25
N ALA A 382 -0.32 -15.27 -11.18
CA ALA A 382 -0.72 -14.43 -12.32
C ALA A 382 0.38 -13.47 -12.83
N ARG A 383 1.42 -13.20 -12.04
CA ARG A 383 2.58 -12.41 -12.47
C ARG A 383 3.68 -13.27 -13.09
N SER A 384 3.70 -14.57 -12.79
CA SER A 384 4.66 -15.51 -13.39
C SER A 384 4.16 -16.01 -14.74
N ARG A 385 5.02 -15.95 -15.75
CA ARG A 385 4.72 -16.53 -17.06
C ARG A 385 4.52 -18.04 -17.01
N GLN A 386 5.25 -18.73 -16.11
CA GLN A 386 5.23 -20.19 -16.00
C GLN A 386 4.00 -20.68 -15.22
N HIS A 387 3.62 -19.95 -14.16
CA HIS A 387 2.57 -20.37 -13.24
C HIS A 387 1.22 -19.67 -13.47
N LYS A 388 1.08 -18.79 -14.48
CA LYS A 388 -0.16 -18.03 -14.74
C LYS A 388 -1.42 -18.90 -14.79
N PHE A 389 -1.30 -20.12 -15.30
CA PHE A 389 -2.39 -21.08 -15.45
C PHE A 389 -2.95 -21.62 -14.13
N GLN A 390 -2.16 -21.58 -13.05
CA GLN A 390 -2.57 -22.06 -11.72
C GLN A 390 -3.32 -21.00 -10.90
N ALA A 391 -3.32 -19.73 -11.33
CA ALA A 391 -3.87 -18.62 -10.56
C ALA A 391 -5.35 -18.82 -10.20
N TRP A 392 -6.19 -19.19 -11.18
CA TRP A 392 -7.62 -19.45 -10.95
C TRP A 392 -7.86 -20.72 -10.13
N ASN A 393 -7.01 -21.75 -10.28
CA ASN A 393 -7.15 -23.00 -9.52
C ASN A 393 -7.02 -22.75 -8.01
N HIS A 394 -6.08 -21.88 -7.60
CA HIS A 394 -5.96 -21.48 -6.19
C HIS A 394 -7.18 -20.70 -5.68
N LEU A 395 -7.85 -19.92 -6.53
CA LEU A 395 -9.10 -19.26 -6.17
C LEU A 395 -10.26 -20.24 -6.07
N PHE A 396 -10.36 -21.23 -6.95
CA PHE A 396 -11.41 -22.24 -6.88
C PHE A 396 -11.26 -23.16 -5.68
N GLN A 397 -10.03 -23.43 -5.24
CA GLN A 397 -9.77 -24.13 -3.97
C GLN A 397 -10.43 -23.44 -2.76
N ILE A 398 -10.58 -22.11 -2.77
CA ILE A 398 -11.28 -21.39 -1.68
C ILE A 398 -12.74 -21.86 -1.59
N TYR A 399 -13.42 -22.02 -2.72
CA TYR A 399 -14.78 -22.54 -2.77
C TYR A 399 -14.86 -24.04 -2.48
N GLU A 400 -13.88 -24.82 -2.94
CA GLU A 400 -13.80 -26.26 -2.64
C GLU A 400 -13.65 -26.53 -1.13
N TYR A 401 -12.94 -25.67 -0.40
CA TYR A 401 -12.87 -25.72 1.07
C TYR A 401 -14.12 -25.18 1.78
N GLY A 402 -15.12 -24.71 1.04
CA GLY A 402 -16.36 -24.14 1.59
C GLY A 402 -16.19 -22.75 2.20
N TRP A 403 -15.12 -22.02 1.84
CA TRP A 403 -14.91 -20.66 2.34
C TRP A 403 -15.59 -19.62 1.46
N THR A 404 -16.15 -18.59 2.08
CA THR A 404 -16.66 -17.41 1.40
C THR A 404 -15.51 -16.50 0.99
N PRO A 405 -15.44 -16.03 -0.27
CA PRO A 405 -14.43 -15.07 -0.72
C PRO A 405 -14.41 -13.79 0.13
N THR A 406 -13.24 -13.44 0.67
CA THR A 406 -13.03 -12.17 1.37
C THR A 406 -12.84 -11.01 0.38
N LEU A 407 -12.89 -9.77 0.86
CA LEU A 407 -12.57 -8.57 0.07
C LEU A 407 -11.22 -8.71 -0.67
N GLN A 408 -10.19 -9.19 0.04
CA GLN A 408 -8.87 -9.46 -0.56
C GLN A 408 -8.95 -10.49 -1.70
N THR A 409 -9.79 -11.52 -1.55
CA THR A 409 -9.98 -12.54 -2.58
C THR A 409 -10.61 -11.94 -3.84
N PHE A 410 -11.63 -11.07 -3.69
CA PHE A 410 -12.23 -10.33 -4.81
C PHE A 410 -11.23 -9.39 -5.50
N GLU A 411 -10.41 -8.66 -4.73
CA GLU A 411 -9.35 -7.82 -5.29
C GLU A 411 -8.33 -8.64 -6.09
N HIS A 412 -8.02 -9.86 -5.65
CA HIS A 412 -7.14 -10.76 -6.37
C HIS A 412 -7.80 -11.35 -7.62
N MET A 413 -9.09 -11.70 -7.56
CA MET A 413 -9.87 -12.09 -8.75
C MET A 413 -9.85 -11.00 -9.82
N LEU A 414 -10.13 -9.75 -9.42
CA LEU A 414 -10.06 -8.57 -10.30
C LEU A 414 -8.66 -8.38 -10.87
N TYR A 415 -7.61 -8.51 -10.05
CA TYR A 415 -6.24 -8.37 -10.53
C TYR A 415 -5.88 -9.43 -11.58
N ILE A 416 -6.29 -10.69 -11.36
CA ILE A 416 -5.98 -11.79 -12.27
C ILE A 416 -6.73 -11.63 -13.60
N SER A 417 -8.04 -11.30 -13.56
CA SER A 417 -8.80 -11.03 -14.78
C SER A 417 -8.27 -9.81 -15.53
N ALA A 418 -7.86 -8.76 -14.81
CA ALA A 418 -7.26 -7.57 -15.39
C ALA A 418 -5.90 -7.82 -16.03
N LYS A 419 -5.07 -8.67 -15.42
CA LYS A 419 -3.75 -9.03 -15.94
C LYS A 419 -3.85 -9.87 -17.21
N ASP A 420 -4.89 -10.70 -17.31
CA ASP A 420 -5.21 -11.51 -18.50
C ASP A 420 -5.96 -10.70 -19.59
N GLY A 421 -6.36 -9.47 -19.29
CA GLY A 421 -7.13 -8.61 -20.22
C GLY A 421 -8.59 -9.03 -20.38
N ASP A 422 -9.15 -9.81 -19.46
CA ASP A 422 -10.58 -10.16 -19.44
C ASP A 422 -11.40 -9.00 -18.91
N VAL A 423 -11.63 -8.02 -19.80
CA VAL A 423 -12.36 -6.79 -19.46
C VAL A 423 -13.80 -7.10 -19.03
N GLU A 424 -14.47 -8.04 -19.70
CA GLU A 424 -15.85 -8.41 -19.42
C GLU A 424 -16.00 -8.99 -18.01
N LEU A 425 -15.17 -9.96 -17.64
CA LEU A 425 -15.17 -10.52 -16.30
C LEU A 425 -14.75 -9.50 -15.25
N THR A 426 -13.75 -8.66 -15.55
CA THR A 426 -13.29 -7.62 -14.62
C THR A 426 -14.40 -6.60 -14.34
N ARG A 427 -15.13 -6.15 -15.38
CA ARG A 427 -16.29 -5.26 -15.23
C ARG A 427 -17.38 -5.91 -14.38
N ALA A 428 -17.68 -7.20 -14.60
CA ALA A 428 -18.70 -7.90 -13.84
C ALA A 428 -18.32 -8.10 -12.36
N LEU A 429 -17.06 -8.45 -12.07
CA LEU A 429 -16.55 -8.52 -10.70
C LEU A 429 -16.57 -7.16 -10.01
N PHE A 430 -16.22 -6.09 -10.73
CA PHE A 430 -16.25 -4.73 -10.20
C PHE A 430 -17.68 -4.26 -9.94
N TYR A 431 -18.62 -4.61 -10.81
CA TYR A 431 -20.05 -4.39 -10.62
C TYR A 431 -20.55 -5.02 -9.32
N LYS A 432 -20.12 -6.24 -8.99
CA LYS A 432 -20.45 -6.88 -7.70
C LYS A 432 -19.85 -6.13 -6.50
N MET A 433 -18.65 -5.56 -6.62
CA MET A 433 -18.09 -4.71 -5.56
C MET A 433 -18.81 -3.36 -5.42
N LEU A 434 -19.44 -2.86 -6.49
CA LEU A 434 -20.30 -1.69 -6.42
C LEU A 434 -21.62 -2.00 -5.71
N GLU A 435 -22.25 -3.15 -5.98
CA GLU A 435 -23.47 -3.59 -5.27
C GLU A 435 -23.27 -3.65 -3.75
N THR A 436 -22.09 -4.11 -3.30
CA THR A 436 -21.74 -4.21 -1.88
C THR A 436 -21.10 -2.93 -1.32
N ASN A 437 -20.97 -1.87 -2.13
CA ASN A 437 -20.29 -0.62 -1.81
C ASN A 437 -18.89 -0.83 -1.16
N SER A 438 -18.16 -1.84 -1.64
CA SER A 438 -16.86 -2.27 -1.09
C SER A 438 -15.70 -1.94 -2.03
N VAL A 439 -15.85 -0.93 -2.89
CA VAL A 439 -14.84 -0.54 -3.88
C VAL A 439 -13.60 0.04 -3.20
N THR A 440 -12.44 -0.51 -3.54
CA THR A 440 -11.14 -0.07 -3.02
C THR A 440 -10.30 0.57 -4.14
N PRO A 441 -9.25 1.35 -3.80
CA PRO A 441 -8.27 1.81 -4.79
C PRO A 441 -7.64 0.67 -5.58
N SER A 442 -7.40 -0.50 -4.96
CA SER A 442 -6.81 -1.67 -5.63
C SER A 442 -7.76 -2.28 -6.67
N ALA A 443 -9.06 -2.35 -6.35
CA ALA A 443 -10.08 -2.76 -7.30
C ALA A 443 -10.14 -1.80 -8.50
N PHE A 444 -10.09 -0.49 -8.24
CA PHE A 444 -10.08 0.53 -9.29
C PHE A 444 -8.85 0.44 -10.19
N ILE A 445 -7.65 0.29 -9.63
CA ILE A 445 -6.41 0.04 -10.39
C ILE A 445 -6.57 -1.18 -11.30
N SER A 446 -7.16 -2.26 -10.77
CA SER A 446 -7.37 -3.50 -11.52
C SER A 446 -8.35 -3.28 -12.69
N LEU A 447 -9.42 -2.53 -12.50
CA LEU A 447 -10.34 -2.16 -13.58
C LEU A 447 -9.62 -1.39 -14.71
N MET A 448 -8.85 -0.36 -14.35
CA MET A 448 -8.08 0.42 -15.33
C MET A 448 -6.99 -0.41 -16.01
N LEU A 449 -6.37 -1.35 -15.28
CA LEU A 449 -5.38 -2.28 -15.83
C LEU A 449 -6.03 -3.24 -16.83
N ALA A 450 -7.26 -3.70 -16.60
CA ALA A 450 -7.97 -4.56 -17.54
C ALA A 450 -8.21 -3.84 -18.87
N TYR A 451 -8.64 -2.57 -18.80
CA TYR A 451 -8.79 -1.71 -19.97
C TYR A 451 -7.48 -1.50 -20.72
N ALA A 452 -6.38 -1.30 -20.00
CA ALA A 452 -5.06 -1.13 -20.62
C ALA A 452 -4.57 -2.42 -21.32
N ASN A 453 -4.92 -3.59 -20.78
CA ASN A 453 -4.55 -4.89 -21.35
C ASN A 453 -5.61 -5.43 -22.34
N TYR A 454 -6.58 -4.63 -22.75
CA TYR A 454 -7.60 -5.07 -23.67
C TYR A 454 -6.99 -5.49 -25.01
N GLN A 455 -7.51 -6.60 -25.54
CA GLN A 455 -7.23 -7.06 -26.89
C GLN A 455 -8.57 -7.26 -27.60
N SER A 456 -8.67 -6.75 -28.83
CA SER A 456 -9.81 -7.04 -29.69
C SER A 456 -10.04 -8.54 -29.78
N PRO A 457 -11.30 -9.02 -29.79
CA PRO A 457 -11.62 -10.42 -30.01
C PRO A 457 -10.95 -11.02 -31.26
N THR A 458 -10.68 -10.21 -32.28
CA THR A 458 -10.00 -10.61 -33.52
C THR A 458 -8.49 -10.75 -33.39
N SER A 459 -7.86 -10.01 -32.47
CA SER A 459 -6.40 -9.99 -32.29
C SER A 459 -5.92 -11.01 -31.26
N ARG A 460 -6.82 -11.55 -30.44
CA ARG A 460 -6.47 -12.46 -29.35
C ARG A 460 -6.28 -13.88 -29.86
N THR A 461 -5.12 -14.48 -29.56
CA THR A 461 -4.75 -15.84 -29.99
C THR A 461 -4.96 -16.90 -28.90
N GLU A 462 -4.80 -16.55 -27.63
CA GLU A 462 -4.96 -17.46 -26.48
C GLU A 462 -6.32 -17.23 -25.79
N PRO A 463 -7.03 -18.29 -25.36
CA PRO A 463 -8.23 -18.12 -24.52
C PRO A 463 -7.88 -17.48 -23.18
N PHE A 464 -8.89 -16.88 -22.52
CA PHE A 464 -8.73 -16.37 -21.16
C PHE A 464 -8.37 -17.50 -20.19
N LEU A 465 -7.50 -17.22 -19.22
CA LEU A 465 -7.03 -18.17 -18.20
C LEU A 465 -8.19 -18.78 -17.42
N VAL A 466 -9.23 -17.99 -17.15
CA VAL A 466 -10.45 -18.47 -16.48
C VAL A 466 -11.18 -19.52 -17.32
N SER A 467 -11.13 -19.41 -18.64
CA SER A 467 -11.84 -20.31 -19.56
C SER A 467 -11.12 -21.63 -19.82
N LEU A 468 -9.90 -21.81 -19.31
CA LEU A 468 -9.12 -23.05 -19.48
C LEU A 468 -9.65 -24.21 -18.65
N THR A 469 -10.40 -23.91 -17.58
CA THR A 469 -10.97 -24.92 -16.68
C THR A 469 -12.49 -24.91 -16.78
N GLU A 470 -13.12 -26.07 -16.56
CA GLU A 470 -14.59 -26.17 -16.56
C GLU A 470 -15.20 -25.32 -15.44
N ASN A 471 -14.63 -25.41 -14.24
CA ASN A 471 -15.02 -24.59 -13.09
C ASN A 471 -14.92 -23.10 -13.41
N GLY A 472 -13.87 -22.68 -14.13
CA GLY A 472 -13.71 -21.28 -14.51
C GLY A 472 -14.65 -20.81 -15.61
N ARG A 473 -14.98 -21.66 -16.60
CA ARG A 473 -16.02 -21.35 -17.59
C ARG A 473 -17.39 -21.15 -16.91
N LEU A 474 -17.76 -22.07 -16.01
CA LEU A 474 -18.99 -21.99 -15.25
C LEU A 474 -19.01 -20.77 -14.32
N PHE A 475 -17.90 -20.49 -13.64
CA PHE A 475 -17.74 -19.31 -12.79
C PHE A 475 -17.95 -18.00 -13.57
N LYS A 476 -17.28 -17.86 -14.73
CA LYS A 476 -17.44 -16.68 -15.59
C LYS A 476 -18.89 -16.56 -16.07
N GLN A 477 -19.49 -17.65 -16.53
CA GLN A 477 -20.89 -17.66 -16.96
C GLN A 477 -21.86 -17.24 -15.85
N ASN A 478 -21.70 -17.79 -14.64
CA ASN A 478 -22.56 -17.50 -13.50
C ASN A 478 -22.44 -16.05 -13.05
N ILE A 479 -21.24 -15.49 -13.00
CA ILE A 479 -21.05 -14.08 -12.65
C ILE A 479 -21.64 -13.17 -13.73
N MET A 480 -21.38 -13.45 -15.00
CA MET A 480 -21.90 -12.64 -16.11
C MET A 480 -23.42 -12.68 -16.19
N ALA A 481 -24.06 -13.83 -15.92
CA ALA A 481 -25.51 -13.95 -15.90
C ALA A 481 -26.16 -13.16 -14.76
N ASN A 482 -25.45 -12.97 -13.65
CA ASN A 482 -25.91 -12.23 -12.47
C ASN A 482 -25.66 -10.72 -12.55
N VAL A 483 -25.09 -10.20 -13.64
CA VAL A 483 -24.76 -8.80 -13.83
C VAL A 483 -25.53 -8.22 -15.00
N ASP A 484 -26.33 -7.20 -14.74
CA ASP A 484 -27.11 -6.47 -15.74
C ASP A 484 -26.57 -5.05 -15.90
N PHE A 485 -25.69 -4.86 -16.90
CA PHE A 485 -25.11 -3.55 -17.21
C PHE A 485 -26.14 -2.53 -17.71
N SER A 486 -27.36 -2.93 -18.08
CA SER A 486 -28.41 -1.98 -18.44
C SER A 486 -28.93 -1.19 -17.24
N LYS A 487 -28.75 -1.71 -16.02
CA LYS A 487 -29.13 -1.05 -14.77
C LYS A 487 -27.93 -0.30 -14.18
N PRO A 488 -27.92 1.04 -14.17
CA PRO A 488 -26.83 1.80 -13.58
C PRO A 488 -26.83 1.64 -12.06
N ILE A 489 -25.72 1.16 -11.49
CA ILE A 489 -25.52 1.09 -10.04
C ILE A 489 -24.85 2.38 -9.56
N HIS A 490 -25.45 3.07 -8.59
CA HIS A 490 -24.89 4.29 -7.97
C HIS A 490 -24.45 5.38 -8.98
N GLY A 491 -25.05 5.38 -10.19
CA GLY A 491 -24.64 6.27 -11.28
C GLY A 491 -23.25 5.97 -11.88
N PHE A 492 -22.65 4.81 -11.56
CA PHE A 492 -21.35 4.42 -12.08
C PHE A 492 -21.41 4.24 -13.61
N PRO A 493 -20.50 4.86 -14.39
CA PRO A 493 -20.67 5.01 -15.83
C PRO A 493 -20.13 3.81 -16.62
N PHE A 494 -20.68 2.62 -16.36
CA PHE A 494 -20.49 1.49 -17.27
C PHE A 494 -21.38 1.67 -18.51
N LEU A 495 -20.84 1.28 -19.67
CA LEU A 495 -21.62 1.12 -20.89
C LEU A 495 -22.66 0.02 -20.70
N PRO A 496 -23.90 0.19 -21.22
CA PRO A 496 -25.01 -0.74 -21.05
C PRO A 496 -24.88 -1.99 -21.95
N THR A 497 -23.66 -2.50 -22.09
CA THR A 497 -23.32 -3.69 -22.87
C THR A 497 -22.35 -4.55 -22.08
N SER A 498 -22.59 -5.86 -22.05
CA SER A 498 -21.70 -6.82 -21.39
C SER A 498 -20.43 -7.05 -22.19
N ARG A 499 -20.56 -7.16 -23.51
CA ARG A 499 -19.45 -7.33 -24.45
C ARG A 499 -18.90 -5.99 -24.91
N ILE A 500 -17.58 -5.91 -25.01
CA ILE A 500 -16.88 -4.75 -25.56
C ILE A 500 -16.26 -5.15 -26.90
N PRO A 501 -16.76 -4.60 -28.03
CA PRO A 501 -16.31 -5.02 -29.35
C PRO A 501 -15.02 -4.32 -29.81
N ASP A 502 -14.79 -3.08 -29.39
CA ASP A 502 -13.70 -2.24 -29.90
C ASP A 502 -13.06 -1.38 -28.80
N GLY A 503 -11.80 -1.02 -29.00
CA GLY A 503 -11.02 -0.19 -28.07
C GLY A 503 -11.59 1.21 -27.89
N LYS A 504 -12.33 1.74 -28.87
CA LYS A 504 -13.02 3.04 -28.75
C LYS A 504 -14.00 3.09 -27.57
N PHE A 505 -14.74 2.00 -27.35
CA PHE A 505 -15.67 1.89 -26.21
C PHE A 505 -14.92 1.93 -24.87
N ILE A 506 -13.73 1.34 -24.81
CA ILE A 506 -12.89 1.36 -23.61
C ILE A 506 -12.34 2.74 -23.35
N LEU A 507 -11.87 3.43 -24.39
CA LEU A 507 -11.36 4.77 -24.24
C LEU A 507 -12.46 5.72 -23.72
N ALA A 508 -13.69 5.59 -24.22
CA ALA A 508 -14.84 6.38 -23.76
C ALA A 508 -15.29 6.01 -22.33
N GLU A 509 -15.46 4.71 -22.04
CA GLU A 509 -15.86 4.22 -20.72
C GLU A 509 -14.82 4.58 -19.65
N SER A 510 -13.53 4.40 -19.94
CA SER A 510 -12.44 4.77 -19.01
C SER A 510 -12.38 6.27 -18.75
N SER A 511 -12.65 7.11 -19.75
CA SER A 511 -12.74 8.57 -19.58
C SER A 511 -13.92 8.96 -18.69
N ALA A 512 -15.09 8.34 -18.89
CA ALA A 512 -16.26 8.56 -18.07
C ALA A 512 -16.07 8.10 -16.61
N ILE A 513 -15.48 6.91 -16.42
CA ILE A 513 -15.13 6.36 -15.10
C ILE A 513 -14.15 7.28 -14.38
N TRP A 514 -13.16 7.84 -15.09
CA TRP A 514 -12.21 8.79 -14.50
C TRP A 514 -12.91 10.06 -14.00
N ALA A 515 -13.79 10.65 -14.81
CA ALA A 515 -14.62 11.79 -14.41
C ALA A 515 -15.48 11.48 -13.17
N TYR A 516 -16.17 10.35 -13.16
CA TYR A 516 -16.98 9.92 -12.02
C TYR A 516 -16.12 9.77 -10.75
N THR A 517 -14.92 9.21 -10.88
CA THR A 517 -14.02 8.99 -9.74
C THR A 517 -13.51 10.32 -9.17
N ILE A 518 -13.25 11.33 -10.00
CA ILE A 518 -12.90 12.68 -9.53
C ILE A 518 -14.03 13.27 -8.69
N MET A 519 -15.29 13.05 -9.08
CA MET A 519 -16.46 13.61 -8.39
C MET A 519 -16.79 12.89 -7.07
N HIS A 520 -16.74 11.55 -7.07
CA HIS A 520 -17.20 10.75 -5.93
C HIS A 520 -16.06 10.28 -5.02
N ASN A 521 -14.88 9.99 -5.55
CA ASN A 521 -13.74 9.41 -4.82
C ASN A 521 -12.40 10.08 -5.23
N PRO A 522 -12.23 11.40 -5.02
CA PRO A 522 -11.03 12.13 -5.44
C PRO A 522 -9.74 11.59 -4.79
N SER A 523 -9.85 10.93 -3.63
CA SER A 523 -8.73 10.27 -2.95
C SER A 523 -8.10 9.12 -3.73
N PHE A 524 -8.78 8.56 -4.73
CA PHE A 524 -8.20 7.51 -5.57
C PHE A 524 -7.28 8.09 -6.65
N VAL A 525 -7.64 9.26 -7.17
CA VAL A 525 -6.99 9.88 -8.33
C VAL A 525 -5.63 10.50 -7.99
N ASN A 526 -5.40 10.85 -6.73
CA ASN A 526 -4.14 11.44 -6.27
C ASN A 526 -2.93 10.47 -6.28
N ASN A 527 -3.15 9.18 -6.53
CA ASN A 527 -2.11 8.16 -6.50
C ASN A 527 -1.50 7.93 -7.90
N PRO A 528 -0.17 8.09 -8.10
CA PRO A 528 0.48 7.83 -9.38
C PRO A 528 0.26 6.40 -9.91
N HIS A 529 0.09 5.41 -9.01
CA HIS A 529 -0.21 4.03 -9.39
C HIS A 529 -1.61 3.83 -9.98
N VAL A 530 -2.53 4.78 -9.76
CA VAL A 530 -3.88 4.80 -10.37
C VAL A 530 -3.84 5.52 -11.72
N ALA A 531 -3.07 6.61 -11.82
CA ALA A 531 -2.88 7.33 -13.07
C ALA A 531 -2.14 6.49 -14.13
N ALA A 532 -1.14 5.70 -13.73
CA ALA A 532 -0.35 4.86 -14.64
C ALA A 532 -1.20 3.95 -15.56
N PRO A 533 -2.11 3.07 -15.07
CA PRO A 533 -2.95 2.28 -15.94
C PRO A 533 -3.90 3.14 -16.78
N TYR A 534 -4.43 4.26 -16.26
CA TYR A 534 -5.27 5.17 -17.05
C TYR A 534 -4.53 5.76 -18.27
N LEU A 535 -3.26 6.13 -18.10
CA LEU A 535 -2.40 6.57 -19.19
C LEU A 535 -2.06 5.43 -20.16
N ASN A 536 -1.86 4.22 -19.64
CA ASN A 536 -1.58 3.06 -20.49
C ASN A 536 -2.76 2.71 -21.41
N ILE A 537 -4.01 2.99 -21.02
CA ILE A 537 -5.17 2.83 -21.91
C ILE A 537 -5.01 3.67 -23.17
N ALA A 538 -4.68 4.97 -23.03
CA ALA A 538 -4.45 5.86 -24.16
C ALA A 538 -3.15 5.54 -24.91
N TYR A 539 -2.11 5.09 -24.20
CA TYR A 539 -0.89 4.61 -24.83
C TYR A 539 -1.17 3.43 -25.75
N GLU A 540 -1.96 2.44 -25.32
CA GLU A 540 -2.20 1.21 -26.08
C GLU A 540 -3.26 1.37 -27.17
N LEU A 541 -4.41 1.95 -26.83
CA LEU A 541 -5.59 2.00 -27.70
C LEU A 541 -5.83 3.38 -28.35
N GLY A 542 -5.28 4.44 -27.77
CA GLY A 542 -5.57 5.83 -28.14
C GLY A 542 -4.55 6.44 -29.10
N GLU A 543 -4.77 7.72 -29.38
CA GLU A 543 -3.88 8.57 -30.17
C GLU A 543 -3.00 9.45 -29.28
N PHE A 544 -2.01 10.11 -29.89
CA PHE A 544 -1.10 10.98 -29.16
C PHE A 544 -1.82 12.12 -28.40
N ASN A 545 -2.84 12.73 -29.01
CA ASN A 545 -3.57 13.83 -28.40
C ASN A 545 -4.37 13.36 -27.18
N ASP A 546 -5.06 12.21 -27.27
CA ASP A 546 -5.76 11.60 -26.11
C ASP A 546 -4.76 11.26 -24.99
N PHE A 547 -3.60 10.69 -25.32
CA PHE A 547 -2.56 10.43 -24.32
C PHE A 547 -2.08 11.72 -23.64
N LYS A 548 -1.78 12.77 -24.42
CA LYS A 548 -1.30 14.06 -23.91
C LYS A 548 -2.36 14.74 -23.04
N ASP A 549 -3.62 14.70 -23.45
CA ASP A 549 -4.75 15.23 -22.69
C ASP A 549 -4.89 14.50 -21.35
N ARG A 550 -4.95 13.16 -21.37
CA ARG A 550 -5.02 12.36 -20.14
C ARG A 550 -3.82 12.60 -19.23
N LEU A 551 -2.60 12.74 -19.77
CA LEU A 551 -1.41 13.04 -18.98
C LEU A 551 -1.52 14.37 -18.23
N ASN A 552 -2.02 15.42 -18.89
CA ASN A 552 -2.14 16.74 -18.31
C ASN A 552 -3.34 16.87 -17.34
N GLU A 553 -4.38 16.07 -17.56
CA GLU A 553 -5.58 16.06 -16.71
C GLU A 553 -5.44 15.18 -15.48
N SER A 554 -4.72 14.06 -15.58
CA SER A 554 -4.56 13.11 -14.47
C SER A 554 -3.30 13.34 -13.63
N THR A 555 -2.29 14.06 -14.15
CA THR A 555 -1.00 14.22 -13.46
C THR A 555 -0.45 15.64 -13.49
N TYR A 556 0.43 15.97 -12.53
CA TYR A 556 1.13 17.25 -12.45
C TYR A 556 2.59 17.10 -12.01
N LEU A 557 3.47 18.02 -12.43
CA LEU A 557 4.84 18.08 -11.91
C LEU A 557 4.81 18.64 -10.47
N ASN A 558 5.21 17.83 -9.49
CA ASN A 558 5.37 18.32 -8.12
C ASN A 558 6.64 19.20 -8.01
N ASP A 559 6.45 20.49 -7.72
CA ASP A 559 7.50 21.49 -7.59
C ASP A 559 8.07 21.63 -6.17
N GLU A 560 7.60 20.81 -5.21
CA GLU A 560 8.10 20.81 -3.84
C GLU A 560 9.61 20.53 -3.74
N GLY A 561 10.35 21.52 -3.24
CA GLY A 561 11.81 21.45 -3.06
C GLY A 561 12.63 21.77 -4.31
N ILE A 562 11.97 22.12 -5.43
CA ILE A 562 12.65 22.72 -6.57
C ILE A 562 13.00 24.17 -6.19
N PRO A 563 14.27 24.61 -6.31
CA PRO A 563 14.59 26.02 -6.15
C PRO A 563 13.75 26.80 -7.16
N LYS A 564 12.83 27.64 -6.67
CA LYS A 564 12.19 28.67 -7.51
C LYS A 564 13.32 29.59 -7.95
N VAL A 565 13.87 29.34 -9.13
CA VAL A 565 14.72 30.33 -9.79
C VAL A 565 13.78 31.52 -9.93
N ARG A 566 14.04 32.61 -9.21
CA ARG A 566 13.47 33.90 -9.62
C ARG A 566 13.98 34.05 -11.03
N GLU A 567 13.11 33.85 -12.02
CA GLU A 567 13.39 34.30 -13.37
C GLU A 567 13.63 35.79 -13.20
N ILE A 568 14.90 36.17 -13.11
CA ILE A 568 15.31 37.53 -13.34
C ILE A 568 15.07 37.65 -14.83
N GLU A 569 13.90 38.14 -15.22
CA GLU A 569 13.75 38.75 -16.53
C GLU A 569 14.85 39.80 -16.60
N ILE A 570 15.94 39.47 -17.28
CA ILE A 570 16.82 40.48 -17.83
C ILE A 570 15.93 41.11 -18.88
N ILE A 571 15.24 42.18 -18.50
CA ILE A 571 14.59 43.09 -19.41
C ILE A 571 15.74 43.71 -20.20
N GLU A 572 16.16 43.04 -21.28
CA GLU A 572 16.85 43.74 -22.34
C GLU A 572 15.84 44.78 -22.86
N PRO A 573 16.21 46.07 -22.91
CA PRO A 573 15.28 47.13 -23.26
C PRO A 573 14.67 46.84 -24.62
N ASN A 574 13.37 46.57 -24.63
CA ASN A 574 12.62 46.32 -25.85
C ASN A 574 12.62 47.60 -26.69
N GLU A 575 13.08 47.47 -27.93
CA GLU A 575 12.73 48.41 -28.99
C GLU A 575 11.21 48.40 -29.12
N GLU A 576 10.62 49.58 -28.96
CA GLU A 576 9.19 49.86 -29.05
C GLU A 576 8.64 49.29 -30.37
N THR A 577 7.96 48.15 -30.29
CA THR A 577 7.10 47.69 -31.37
C THR A 577 5.71 47.56 -30.78
N GLU A 578 4.98 48.67 -30.81
CA GLU A 578 3.53 48.68 -30.61
C GLU A 578 2.90 47.76 -31.66
N SER A 579 2.23 46.71 -31.21
CA SER A 579 1.27 45.97 -32.04
C SER A 579 0.12 45.50 -31.16
N PRO A 580 -1.12 45.53 -31.69
CA PRO A 580 -2.26 46.00 -30.92
C PRO A 580 -2.89 44.91 -30.06
N ASP A 581 -3.55 45.37 -29.01
CA ASP A 581 -4.44 44.62 -28.12
C ASP A 581 -5.22 43.55 -28.88
N SER A 582 -4.75 42.31 -28.76
CA SER A 582 -5.51 41.16 -29.23
C SER A 582 -6.65 40.95 -28.25
N GLU A 583 -7.82 41.48 -28.63
CA GLU A 583 -9.10 41.21 -28.02
C GLU A 583 -9.24 39.71 -27.71
N LEU A 584 -9.81 39.45 -26.53
CA LEU A 584 -10.17 38.14 -26.01
C LEU A 584 -10.85 37.28 -27.08
N GLN A 585 -10.06 36.46 -27.78
CA GLN A 585 -10.60 35.42 -28.64
C GLN A 585 -11.26 34.39 -27.73
N VAL A 586 -12.60 34.37 -27.79
CA VAL A 586 -13.41 33.24 -27.37
C VAL A 586 -12.87 32.04 -28.14
N VAL A 587 -12.25 31.10 -27.42
CA VAL A 587 -11.71 29.88 -28.00
C VAL A 587 -12.89 29.08 -28.56
N GLU A 588 -13.12 29.19 -29.86
CA GLU A 588 -13.92 28.19 -30.58
C GLU A 588 -13.23 26.83 -30.41
N PRO A 589 -13.98 25.76 -30.14
CA PRO A 589 -13.39 24.47 -29.84
C PRO A 589 -12.72 23.93 -31.10
N ASN A 590 -11.39 23.93 -31.12
CA ASN A 590 -10.62 23.18 -32.11
C ASN A 590 -11.22 21.78 -32.23
N GLU A 591 -11.62 21.40 -33.45
CA GLU A 591 -12.02 20.05 -33.87
C GLU A 591 -10.84 19.08 -33.76
N ASN A 592 -10.27 18.96 -32.56
CA ASN A 592 -9.35 17.91 -32.22
C ASN A 592 -10.19 16.65 -31.98
N ASP A 593 -9.87 15.58 -32.72
CA ASP A 593 -10.51 14.25 -32.74
C ASP A 593 -10.62 13.57 -31.35
N THR A 594 -10.08 14.18 -30.29
CA THR A 594 -10.22 13.73 -28.89
C THR A 594 -11.64 13.93 -28.35
N GLY A 595 -12.46 14.79 -28.97
CA GLY A 595 -13.81 15.09 -28.53
C GLY A 595 -14.76 13.89 -28.48
N LEU A 596 -14.58 12.88 -29.35
CA LEU A 596 -15.47 11.71 -29.42
C LEU A 596 -15.31 10.77 -28.22
N VAL A 597 -14.10 10.71 -27.68
CA VAL A 597 -13.70 9.75 -26.65
C VAL A 597 -13.72 10.36 -25.24
N LYS A 598 -13.45 11.66 -25.16
CA LYS A 598 -13.37 12.36 -23.89
C LYS A 598 -14.75 12.59 -23.28
N SER A 599 -14.91 12.25 -22.01
CA SER A 599 -16.14 12.55 -21.28
C SER A 599 -16.43 14.05 -21.24
N PRO A 600 -17.65 14.50 -21.62
CA PRO A 600 -18.05 15.90 -21.50
C PRO A 600 -17.97 16.45 -20.07
N ILE A 601 -18.03 15.56 -19.07
CA ILE A 601 -17.91 15.92 -17.65
C ILE A 601 -16.49 16.44 -17.35
N LEU A 602 -15.45 15.89 -17.97
CA LEU A 602 -14.07 16.36 -17.78
C LEU A 602 -13.89 17.81 -18.23
N ASN A 603 -14.54 18.20 -19.32
CA ASN A 603 -14.52 19.59 -19.80
C ASN A 603 -15.18 20.55 -18.78
N LYS A 604 -16.29 20.12 -18.15
CA LYS A 604 -16.96 20.87 -17.07
C LYS A 604 -16.13 20.91 -15.79
N LEU A 605 -15.37 19.85 -15.49
CA LEU A 605 -14.48 19.76 -14.33
C LEU A 605 -13.14 20.49 -14.51
N SER A 606 -12.87 21.09 -15.67
CA SER A 606 -11.62 21.79 -15.98
C SER A 606 -11.18 22.81 -14.89
N GLY A 607 -12.13 23.47 -14.23
CA GLY A 607 -11.86 24.33 -13.06
C GLY A 607 -11.31 23.57 -11.85
N HIS A 608 -11.90 22.43 -11.50
CA HIS A 608 -11.45 21.56 -10.40
C HIS A 608 -10.12 20.86 -10.73
N LEU A 609 -9.88 20.57 -12.01
CA LEU A 609 -8.62 19.97 -12.49
C LEU A 609 -7.41 20.91 -12.36
N LYS A 610 -7.60 22.20 -12.07
CA LYS A 610 -6.48 23.09 -11.72
C LYS A 610 -5.95 22.83 -10.31
N ASP A 611 -6.75 22.22 -9.44
CA ASP A 611 -6.33 21.83 -8.09
C ASP A 611 -5.55 20.51 -8.13
N ASN A 612 -4.32 20.54 -7.60
CA ASN A 612 -3.45 19.37 -7.49
C ASN A 612 -4.05 18.27 -6.60
N ARG A 613 -5.09 18.55 -5.81
CA ARG A 613 -5.84 17.52 -5.05
C ARG A 613 -6.53 16.48 -5.92
N HIS A 614 -6.84 16.83 -7.18
CA HIS A 614 -7.51 15.94 -8.13
C HIS A 614 -6.56 15.34 -9.17
N LYS A 615 -5.24 15.45 -8.96
CA LYS A 615 -4.21 14.95 -9.85
C LYS A 615 -3.15 14.16 -9.09
N ALA A 616 -2.52 13.20 -9.76
CA ALA A 616 -1.39 12.48 -9.22
C ALA A 616 -0.07 13.23 -9.48
N PRO A 617 0.86 13.32 -8.52
CA PRO A 617 2.19 13.85 -8.78
C PRO A 617 2.94 12.94 -9.76
N ARG A 618 3.55 13.50 -10.80
CA ARG A 618 4.37 12.76 -11.77
C ARG A 618 5.58 12.18 -11.05
N ASP A 619 5.69 10.85 -11.08
CA ASP A 619 6.81 10.09 -10.54
C ASP A 619 7.65 9.46 -11.67
N SER A 620 8.68 8.71 -11.31
CA SER A 620 9.55 8.03 -12.28
C SER A 620 8.78 7.09 -13.21
N MET A 621 7.70 6.44 -12.75
CA MET A 621 6.89 5.53 -13.55
C MET A 621 6.09 6.30 -14.61
N ILE A 622 5.44 7.40 -14.23
CA ILE A 622 4.69 8.25 -15.16
C ILE A 622 5.61 8.81 -16.24
N TYR A 623 6.83 9.25 -15.87
CA TYR A 623 7.81 9.71 -16.86
C TYR A 623 8.29 8.62 -17.81
N GLN A 624 8.38 7.36 -17.35
CA GLN A 624 8.70 6.23 -18.22
C GLN A 624 7.57 5.95 -19.22
N ILE A 625 6.31 5.96 -18.75
CA ILE A 625 5.12 5.77 -19.62
C ILE A 625 5.03 6.90 -20.65
N ALA A 626 5.24 8.15 -20.24
CA ALA A 626 5.25 9.30 -21.15
C ALA A 626 6.34 9.19 -22.23
N LEU A 627 7.50 8.63 -21.87
CA LEU A 627 8.60 8.43 -22.80
C LEU A 627 8.35 7.26 -23.77
N ASP A 628 7.75 6.18 -23.28
CA ASP A 628 7.27 5.08 -24.13
C ASP A 628 6.23 5.59 -25.15
N ALA A 629 5.30 6.45 -24.71
CA ALA A 629 4.32 7.09 -25.57
C ALA A 629 4.98 8.02 -26.61
N ALA A 630 5.94 8.85 -26.20
CA ALA A 630 6.70 9.68 -27.12
C ALA A 630 7.36 8.84 -28.24
N GLY A 631 7.96 7.71 -27.86
CA GLY A 631 8.57 6.76 -28.79
C GLY A 631 7.56 6.10 -29.73
N LYS A 632 6.43 5.61 -29.22
CA LYS A 632 5.35 4.98 -30.02
C LYS A 632 4.77 5.96 -31.04
N PHE A 633 4.46 7.18 -30.62
CA PHE A 633 3.85 8.21 -31.47
C PHE A 633 4.88 9.06 -32.26
N LYS A 634 6.17 8.78 -32.11
CA LYS A 634 7.29 9.50 -32.76
C LYS A 634 7.24 11.03 -32.58
N LYS A 635 6.91 11.49 -31.38
CA LYS A 635 6.84 12.92 -31.03
C LYS A 635 8.11 13.38 -30.31
N PHE A 636 9.07 13.92 -31.07
CA PHE A 636 10.37 14.35 -30.54
C PHE A 636 10.26 15.50 -29.53
N ASP A 637 9.50 16.54 -29.84
CA ASP A 637 9.37 17.72 -28.96
C ASP A 637 8.79 17.33 -27.59
N PHE A 638 7.83 16.41 -27.60
CA PHE A 638 7.25 15.86 -26.38
C PHE A 638 8.30 15.05 -25.58
N ALA A 639 9.15 14.26 -26.23
CA ALA A 639 10.26 13.60 -25.54
C ALA A 639 11.22 14.61 -24.89
N GLN A 640 11.54 15.73 -25.56
CA GLN A 640 12.39 16.79 -24.99
C GLN A 640 11.73 17.47 -23.78
N GLU A 641 10.42 17.74 -23.84
CA GLU A 641 9.63 18.26 -22.72
C GLU A 641 9.71 17.31 -21.51
N ILE A 642 9.50 16.02 -21.72
CA ILE A 642 9.58 14.98 -20.67
C ILE A 642 11.00 14.89 -20.08
N ILE A 643 12.05 14.97 -20.89
CA ILE A 643 13.44 14.97 -20.40
C ILE A 643 13.69 16.20 -19.52
N LYS A 644 13.22 17.38 -19.94
CA LYS A 644 13.34 18.63 -19.18
C LYS A 644 12.60 18.53 -17.83
N GLU A 645 11.35 18.10 -17.84
CA GLU A 645 10.56 17.91 -16.61
C GLU A 645 11.16 16.87 -15.68
N ARG A 646 11.55 15.70 -16.20
CA ARG A 646 12.25 14.66 -15.42
C ARG A 646 13.53 15.22 -14.79
N GLY A 647 14.22 16.12 -15.49
CA GLY A 647 15.36 16.88 -15.00
C GLY A 647 15.03 17.71 -13.76
N GLN A 648 13.85 18.34 -13.72
CA GLN A 648 13.35 19.11 -12.58
C GLN A 648 12.85 18.21 -11.45
N PHE A 649 12.17 17.10 -11.76
CA PHE A 649 11.74 16.10 -10.78
C PHE A 649 12.91 15.57 -9.94
N ARG A 650 14.12 15.44 -10.50
CA ARG A 650 15.33 15.07 -9.73
C ARG A 650 15.70 16.05 -8.63
N LYS A 651 15.30 17.31 -8.77
CA LYS A 651 15.54 18.35 -7.77
C LYS A 651 14.46 18.39 -6.69
N SER A 652 13.33 17.71 -6.90
CA SER A 652 12.23 17.63 -5.94
C SER A 652 12.63 16.92 -4.65
N ASN A 653 11.91 17.22 -3.58
CA ASN A 653 12.05 16.52 -2.30
C ASN A 653 11.67 15.04 -2.40
N MET A 654 10.72 14.70 -3.28
CA MET A 654 10.27 13.31 -3.49
C MET A 654 11.41 12.42 -3.98
N PHE A 655 12.19 12.89 -4.97
CA PHE A 655 13.34 12.14 -5.48
C PHE A 655 14.52 12.15 -4.52
N LYS A 656 14.81 13.29 -3.88
CA LYS A 656 15.93 13.43 -2.91
C LYS A 656 15.77 12.58 -1.66
N LYS A 657 14.54 12.29 -1.22
CA LYS A 657 14.25 11.42 -0.07
C LYS A 657 14.59 9.95 -0.34
N LEU A 658 14.71 9.53 -1.59
CA LEU A 658 15.07 8.16 -1.94
C LEU A 658 16.54 7.86 -1.60
N SER A 659 16.85 6.60 -1.29
CA SER A 659 18.23 6.17 -1.12
C SER A 659 19.04 6.35 -2.41
N SER A 660 20.36 6.61 -2.31
CA SER A 660 21.24 6.75 -3.48
C SER A 660 21.16 5.55 -4.44
N LYS A 661 20.97 4.33 -3.90
CA LYS A 661 20.77 3.11 -4.69
C LYS A 661 19.48 3.14 -5.50
N GLU A 662 18.38 3.60 -4.89
CA GLU A 662 17.08 3.69 -5.56
C GLU A 662 17.04 4.83 -6.59
N GLN A 663 17.66 5.98 -6.29
CA GLN A 663 17.83 7.07 -7.26
C GLN A 663 18.58 6.59 -8.51
N THR A 664 19.68 5.86 -8.32
CA THR A 664 20.48 5.30 -9.43
C THR A 664 19.67 4.29 -10.24
N LYS A 665 18.90 3.42 -9.57
CA LYS A 665 18.02 2.44 -10.23
C LYS A 665 16.94 3.12 -11.08
N GLN A 666 16.26 4.12 -10.54
CA GLN A 666 15.22 4.86 -11.25
C GLN A 666 15.79 5.70 -12.41
N ASP A 667 16.96 6.29 -12.24
CA ASP A 667 17.65 7.01 -13.32
C ASP A 667 18.09 6.06 -14.44
N PHE A 668 18.54 4.84 -14.10
CA PHE A 668 18.90 3.84 -15.09
C PHE A 668 17.68 3.33 -15.88
N GLN A 669 16.56 3.05 -15.21
CA GLN A 669 15.31 2.68 -15.88
C GLN A 669 14.82 3.77 -16.83
N PHE A 670 14.91 5.04 -16.42
CA PHE A 670 14.58 6.16 -17.30
C PHE A 670 15.52 6.25 -18.50
N ALA A 671 16.82 6.04 -18.32
CA ALA A 671 17.79 6.04 -19.41
C ALA A 671 17.55 4.88 -20.41
N GLU A 672 17.21 3.69 -19.93
CA GLU A 672 16.83 2.54 -20.76
C GLU A 672 15.61 2.88 -21.63
N LYS A 673 14.59 3.48 -21.03
CA LYS A 673 13.38 3.94 -21.72
C LYS A 673 13.67 5.06 -22.72
N LEU A 674 14.60 5.96 -22.41
CA LEU A 674 15.03 7.03 -23.31
C LEU A 674 15.74 6.50 -24.55
N VAL A 675 16.65 5.55 -24.38
CA VAL A 675 17.32 4.87 -25.49
C VAL A 675 16.28 4.17 -26.36
N TYR A 676 15.33 3.45 -25.77
CA TYR A 676 14.26 2.79 -26.50
C TYR A 676 13.37 3.79 -27.28
N CYS A 677 13.01 4.91 -26.66
CA CYS A 677 12.26 5.99 -27.30
C CYS A 677 12.97 6.52 -28.55
N TYR A 678 14.25 6.86 -28.44
CA TYR A 678 15.04 7.32 -29.59
C TYR A 678 15.21 6.26 -30.67
N VAL A 679 15.38 5.00 -30.30
CA VAL A 679 15.39 3.88 -31.26
C VAL A 679 14.07 3.78 -32.02
N LYS A 680 12.91 3.93 -31.35
CA LYS A 680 11.59 3.94 -32.02
C LYS A 680 11.38 5.15 -32.94
N MET A 681 12.03 6.26 -32.63
CA MET A 681 12.07 7.47 -33.47
C MET A 681 13.11 7.41 -34.60
N ASN A 682 13.90 6.33 -34.70
CA ASN A 682 15.02 6.19 -35.63
C ASN A 682 16.17 7.21 -35.42
N LEU A 683 16.32 7.70 -34.18
CA LEU A 683 17.38 8.63 -33.76
C LEU A 683 18.53 7.85 -33.08
N ILE A 684 19.23 7.03 -33.86
CA ILE A 684 20.18 6.05 -33.32
C ILE A 684 21.42 6.72 -32.71
N GLU A 685 21.91 7.81 -33.31
CA GLU A 685 23.05 8.58 -32.76
C GLU A 685 22.72 9.25 -31.43
N ASP A 686 21.50 9.78 -31.28
CA ASP A 686 21.04 10.35 -30.01
C ASP A 686 20.90 9.26 -28.94
N ALA A 687 20.39 8.09 -29.32
CA ALA A 687 20.31 6.93 -28.45
C ALA A 687 21.70 6.47 -27.99
N TYR A 688 22.67 6.38 -28.92
CA TYR A 688 24.05 6.04 -28.60
C TYR A 688 24.72 7.10 -27.71
N SER A 689 24.44 8.39 -27.95
CA SER A 689 24.94 9.49 -27.14
C SER A 689 24.49 9.40 -25.67
N VAL A 690 23.26 8.96 -25.42
CA VAL A 690 22.76 8.69 -24.06
C VAL A 690 23.50 7.53 -23.39
N VAL A 691 23.77 6.45 -24.13
CA VAL A 691 24.57 5.32 -23.62
C VAL A 691 25.98 5.76 -23.31
N LEU A 692 26.63 6.49 -24.23
CA LEU A 692 27.99 6.97 -24.08
C LEU A 692 28.14 7.93 -22.89
N SER A 693 27.20 8.85 -22.69
CA SER A 693 27.23 9.80 -21.57
C SER A 693 26.98 9.17 -20.19
N SER A 694 26.44 7.94 -20.17
CA SER A 694 26.07 7.24 -18.94
C SER A 694 26.82 5.92 -18.72
N VAL A 695 27.74 5.57 -19.62
CA VAL A 695 28.44 4.27 -19.64
C VAL A 695 29.16 3.95 -18.34
N ASP A 696 29.75 4.96 -17.72
CA ASP A 696 30.53 4.79 -16.48
C ASP A 696 29.68 4.61 -15.24
N ARG A 697 28.40 5.01 -15.29
CA ARG A 697 27.50 5.06 -14.13
C ARG A 697 26.48 3.93 -14.12
N PHE A 698 26.03 3.52 -15.29
CA PHE A 698 24.99 2.51 -15.42
C PHE A 698 25.56 1.19 -15.96
N PRO A 699 25.11 0.05 -15.40
CA PRO A 699 25.52 -1.26 -15.88
C PRO A 699 24.76 -1.62 -17.16
N TRP A 700 25.10 -0.95 -18.27
CA TRP A 700 24.55 -1.26 -19.58
C TRP A 700 24.91 -2.71 -19.97
N GLY A 701 23.94 -3.60 -19.85
CA GLY A 701 24.06 -5.00 -20.24
C GLY A 701 23.55 -5.23 -21.66
N TRP A 702 23.77 -6.45 -22.16
CA TRP A 702 23.30 -6.83 -23.49
C TRP A 702 21.80 -6.65 -23.65
N LYS A 703 21.00 -7.03 -22.64
CA LYS A 703 19.52 -6.93 -22.65
C LYS A 703 19.03 -5.52 -23.02
N GLN A 704 19.63 -4.51 -22.40
CA GLN A 704 19.29 -3.09 -22.62
C GLN A 704 19.74 -2.60 -24.00
N LEU A 705 20.84 -3.14 -24.51
CA LEU A 705 21.49 -2.69 -25.73
C LEU A 705 21.04 -3.45 -26.99
N VAL A 706 20.33 -4.58 -26.85
CA VAL A 706 19.79 -5.34 -28.00
C VAL A 706 18.95 -4.45 -28.93
N PRO A 707 17.99 -3.63 -28.45
CA PRO A 707 17.18 -2.78 -29.33
C PRO A 707 18.04 -1.80 -30.13
N LEU A 708 19.05 -1.19 -29.50
CA LEU A 708 19.96 -0.24 -30.14
C LEU A 708 20.88 -0.93 -31.16
N ASN A 709 21.47 -2.07 -30.80
CA ASN A 709 22.31 -2.85 -31.72
C ASN A 709 21.50 -3.35 -32.92
N THR A 710 20.26 -3.81 -32.71
CA THR A 710 19.39 -4.27 -33.80
C THR A 710 19.03 -3.12 -34.73
N ALA A 711 18.68 -1.95 -34.19
CA ALA A 711 18.42 -0.76 -34.99
C ALA A 711 19.66 -0.29 -35.77
N ALA A 712 20.84 -0.31 -35.16
CA ALA A 712 22.10 0.04 -35.82
C ALA A 712 22.44 -0.91 -36.98
N ILE A 713 22.21 -2.22 -36.82
CA ILE A 713 22.37 -3.20 -37.90
C ILE A 713 21.37 -2.93 -39.03
N ASN A 714 20.10 -2.67 -38.69
CA ASN A 714 19.07 -2.38 -39.68
C ASN A 714 19.34 -1.08 -40.46
N LEU A 715 20.01 -0.10 -39.85
CA LEU A 715 20.46 1.13 -40.52
C LEU A 715 21.71 0.89 -41.39
N GLY A 716 22.41 -0.24 -41.24
CA GLY A 716 23.66 -0.54 -41.94
C GLY A 716 24.92 -0.02 -41.23
N SER A 717 24.81 0.57 -40.04
CA SER A 717 25.92 1.12 -39.27
C SER A 717 26.66 0.04 -38.48
N SER A 718 27.49 -0.75 -39.19
CA SER A 718 28.33 -1.81 -38.57
C SER A 718 29.24 -1.28 -37.47
N GLU A 719 29.81 -0.08 -37.65
CA GLU A 719 30.69 0.57 -36.67
C GLU A 719 29.98 0.86 -35.35
N LEU A 720 28.75 1.41 -35.42
CA LEU A 720 27.94 1.72 -34.25
C LEU A 720 27.52 0.44 -33.53
N ALA A 721 27.10 -0.59 -34.27
CA ALA A 721 26.78 -1.90 -33.70
C ALA A 721 27.99 -2.53 -33.00
N ALA A 722 29.19 -2.44 -33.58
CA ALA A 722 30.44 -2.89 -32.98
C ALA A 722 30.78 -2.10 -31.70
N ALA A 723 30.60 -0.77 -31.72
CA ALA A 723 30.80 0.08 -30.55
C ALA A 723 29.86 -0.28 -29.39
N VAL A 724 28.57 -0.49 -29.68
CA VAL A 724 27.57 -0.91 -28.68
C VAL A 724 27.92 -2.27 -28.07
N ARG A 725 28.36 -3.25 -28.88
CA ARG A 725 28.83 -4.55 -28.38
C ARG A 725 30.07 -4.42 -27.50
N LYS A 726 31.02 -3.56 -27.88
CA LYS A 726 32.23 -3.29 -27.09
C LYS A 726 31.89 -2.67 -25.73
N ILE A 727 30.92 -1.75 -25.68
CA ILE A 727 30.42 -1.17 -24.43
C ILE A 727 29.79 -2.25 -23.55
N ALA A 728 28.93 -3.11 -24.11
CA ALA A 728 28.30 -4.20 -23.38
C ALA A 728 29.32 -5.15 -22.75
N GLN A 729 30.35 -5.55 -23.53
CA GLN A 729 31.43 -6.41 -23.05
C GLN A 729 32.26 -5.74 -21.94
N SER A 730 32.66 -4.49 -22.15
CA SER A 730 33.44 -3.72 -21.17
C SER A 730 32.69 -3.58 -19.84
N ASN A 731 31.41 -3.20 -19.88
CA ASN A 731 30.59 -3.02 -18.69
C ASN A 731 30.27 -4.35 -17.98
N GLN A 732 30.10 -5.44 -18.73
CA GLN A 732 29.98 -6.76 -18.15
C GLN A 732 31.24 -7.11 -17.34
N VAL A 733 32.44 -6.89 -17.88
CA VAL A 733 33.70 -7.13 -17.16
C VAL A 733 33.82 -6.21 -15.94
N LYS A 734 33.44 -4.93 -16.06
CA LYS A 734 33.52 -3.93 -14.97
C LYS A 734 32.61 -4.25 -13.78
N HIS A 735 31.36 -4.66 -14.03
CA HIS A 735 30.36 -4.87 -12.98
C HIS A 735 30.19 -6.32 -12.52
N HIS A 736 30.44 -7.29 -13.41
CA HIS A 736 30.21 -8.72 -13.12
C HIS A 736 31.51 -9.56 -13.13
N GLY A 737 32.63 -8.97 -13.53
CA GLY A 737 33.88 -9.69 -13.74
C GLY A 737 33.86 -10.58 -14.99
N LYS A 738 34.99 -11.25 -15.25
CA LYS A 738 35.07 -12.27 -16.29
C LYS A 738 34.26 -13.49 -15.85
N ILE A 739 33.29 -13.91 -16.65
CA ILE A 739 32.53 -15.13 -16.41
C ILE A 739 33.45 -16.32 -16.72
N LYS A 740 33.63 -17.22 -15.75
CA LYS A 740 34.31 -18.50 -15.98
C LYS A 740 33.44 -19.37 -16.89
N SER A 741 34.05 -20.15 -17.79
CA SER A 741 33.33 -21.01 -18.75
C SER A 741 32.21 -21.84 -18.09
N ASN A 742 32.48 -22.41 -16.91
CA ASN A 742 31.56 -23.26 -16.16
C ASN A 742 30.30 -22.50 -15.65
N ASP A 743 30.39 -21.20 -15.39
CA ASP A 743 29.30 -20.38 -14.85
C ASP A 743 28.43 -19.75 -15.94
N TYR A 744 28.85 -19.82 -17.21
CA TYR A 744 28.18 -19.15 -18.33
C TYR A 744 26.73 -19.61 -18.50
N LYS A 745 26.47 -20.92 -18.44
CA LYS A 745 25.11 -21.48 -18.55
C LYS A 745 24.19 -20.95 -17.45
N LYS A 746 24.69 -20.88 -16.20
CA LYS A 746 23.94 -20.35 -15.05
C LYS A 746 23.68 -18.85 -15.18
N TYR A 747 24.63 -18.11 -15.73
CA TYR A 747 24.51 -16.68 -15.99
C TYR A 747 23.43 -16.37 -17.05
N VAL A 748 23.44 -17.12 -18.16
CA VAL A 748 22.45 -16.99 -19.26
C VAL A 748 21.03 -17.26 -18.74
N MET A 749 20.82 -18.36 -18.03
CA MET A 749 19.49 -18.71 -17.48
C MET A 749 18.95 -17.65 -16.53
N LYS A 750 19.77 -17.09 -15.62
CA LYS A 750 19.32 -16.06 -14.66
C LYS A 750 18.89 -14.75 -15.32
N ARG A 751 19.41 -14.43 -16.51
CA ARG A 751 19.12 -13.17 -17.21
C ARG A 751 18.07 -13.31 -18.31
N GLY A 752 17.70 -14.54 -18.66
CA GLY A 752 16.74 -14.82 -19.73
C GLY A 752 17.24 -14.38 -21.11
N TYR A 753 18.55 -14.52 -21.35
CA TYR A 753 19.17 -14.25 -22.65
C TYR A 753 18.86 -15.32 -23.68
#